data_AF-A0A0Q1BVV7-F1
#
_entry.id   AF-A0A0Q1BVV7-F1
#
_cell.length_a   1.000
_cell.length_b   1.000
_cell.length_c   1.000
_cell.angle_alpha   90.00
_cell.angle_beta   90.00
_cell.angle_gamma   90.00
#
_symmetry.space_group_name_H-M   'P 1'
#
loop_
_entity.id
_entity.type
_entity.pdbx_description
1 polymer ?
#
loop_
_entity_poly.entity_id
_entity_poly.type
_entity_poly.pdbx_seq_one_letter_code
_entity_poly.pdbx_strand_id
1 'polypeptide(L)'
;MKNRFVFSAIISIAIWFFVVIPSTCFTETARIDSLLRELKNSKQEERFEFLHDLGWAYKDIDTEKAMEFEQTALNLAINWGDSIRVARSLYHLARINTHRNYDLAVKYSERSIGLIIYNEDAEDIAKYYRNLGFIHENNYQYEAALNTYERAYAYLANHDEIISTDILQNITEILINMGDYEAAQEKCEKRLQIWEKYGDDYKIAESYLDLGRIYWFLGLYSKSGKFYNHSYEIIKQMEKNGQSNKYNMNVINFNLSLLNLATGNFDSTIRNINKCLNYSKEIGDLNQEIELYELLRIMYYNMGNVEKSFYYGLKMINITKIIGDYSRLGKNIINIGELLCQKEKLILAKECVEIARSISGYIDNKRSMSFFFDNLGLLYFSLGEYDKANQFYQKAYILKNEINDKRGIAECLKNIAELYITVSKENEVYNILNQALELSENMGTIDITRDILILFSKYFESQNLYKESLEYLQRFEIIRESITSNEKLAAINQMDIELTSLEKQKELDLLERENSIISRELEKEKLIRVILIMLTSALLLFAVSLILYSRSIKRSNQKLADEINTRTQSEAVLQELKQELEQRVKDRTSDLMDINEQLKDTVIRNKRSEKILMEAEKMAGIGELAAGIAHEIRNPIAIIKSTAQYLKENYSETEKIMKNLIYNSDEINQVIFKLMEFAKLDSPNPEEVKISTFLKICLEKFEYEIVQRQIELRIEDLQQDITVKIDAKLYEILLTNLISNALEGILDKGIITLALTKEQTCLLMEITDNGTGIENPEKALIPFFTTKKHHSGLGLCFVRHIAALHNTKFELESDLGRGTKVKLSIILN
;
A
#
# COMPACT_ATOMS: atom_id res chain seq x y z
N MET A 1 -16.14 -7.78 -53.59
CA MET A 1 -16.21 -7.33 -52.17
C MET A 1 -17.61 -7.39 -51.55
N LYS A 2 -18.72 -7.31 -52.29
CA LYS A 2 -20.09 -7.41 -51.73
C LYS A 2 -20.47 -8.77 -51.12
N ASN A 3 -19.91 -9.89 -51.59
CA ASN A 3 -20.26 -11.23 -51.06
C ASN A 3 -19.53 -11.64 -49.78
N ARG A 4 -18.39 -11.01 -49.43
CA ARG A 4 -17.67 -11.33 -48.17
C ARG A 4 -18.34 -10.72 -46.93
N PHE A 5 -19.04 -9.59 -47.08
CA PHE A 5 -19.76 -8.93 -45.99
C PHE A 5 -21.05 -9.67 -45.61
N VAL A 6 -21.75 -10.24 -46.60
CA VAL A 6 -22.95 -11.06 -46.37
C VAL A 6 -22.57 -12.40 -45.75
N PHE A 7 -21.46 -13.01 -46.18
CA PHE A 7 -21.01 -14.29 -45.64
C PHE A 7 -20.45 -14.14 -44.21
N SER A 8 -19.73 -13.05 -43.89
CA SER A 8 -19.30 -12.81 -42.50
C SER A 8 -20.46 -12.44 -41.58
N ALA A 9 -21.48 -11.71 -42.07
CA ALA A 9 -22.69 -11.45 -41.30
C ALA A 9 -23.46 -12.74 -40.99
N ILE A 10 -23.58 -13.66 -41.95
CA ILE A 10 -24.25 -14.97 -41.74
C ILE A 10 -23.46 -15.85 -40.75
N ILE A 11 -22.13 -15.85 -40.82
CA ILE A 11 -21.29 -16.60 -39.87
C ILE A 11 -21.33 -15.95 -38.47
N SER A 12 -21.31 -14.61 -38.37
CA SER A 12 -21.47 -13.93 -37.08
C SER A 12 -22.85 -14.14 -36.47
N ILE A 13 -23.91 -14.19 -37.28
CA ILE A 13 -25.28 -14.53 -36.84
C ILE A 13 -25.36 -15.99 -36.40
N ALA A 14 -24.73 -16.92 -37.14
CA ALA A 14 -24.70 -18.34 -36.78
C ALA A 14 -23.89 -18.61 -35.50
N ILE A 15 -22.77 -17.89 -35.31
CA ILE A 15 -21.97 -17.95 -34.07
C ILE A 15 -22.76 -17.33 -32.91
N TRP A 16 -23.54 -16.26 -33.12
CA TRP A 16 -24.41 -15.69 -32.09
C TRP A 16 -25.56 -16.62 -31.70
N PHE A 17 -26.17 -17.30 -32.68
CA PHE A 17 -27.25 -18.28 -32.49
C PHE A 17 -26.78 -19.52 -31.70
N PHE A 18 -25.51 -19.92 -31.85
CA PHE A 18 -24.95 -21.08 -31.16
C PHE A 18 -24.20 -20.77 -29.85
N VAL A 19 -23.80 -19.51 -29.60
CA VAL A 19 -22.94 -19.16 -28.44
C VAL A 19 -23.65 -18.36 -27.36
N VAL A 20 -24.67 -17.54 -27.69
CA VAL A 20 -25.26 -16.60 -26.70
C VAL A 20 -26.64 -17.04 -26.19
N ILE A 21 -27.49 -17.59 -27.06
CA ILE A 21 -28.81 -18.16 -26.70
C ILE A 21 -28.71 -19.33 -25.68
N PRO A 22 -27.65 -20.16 -25.63
CA PRO A 22 -27.63 -21.25 -24.67
C PRO A 22 -27.49 -20.80 -23.22
N SER A 23 -27.00 -19.60 -22.87
CA SER A 23 -26.61 -19.37 -21.46
C SER A 23 -27.74 -19.50 -20.42
N THR A 24 -28.98 -19.14 -20.75
CA THR A 24 -30.17 -19.36 -19.89
C THR A 24 -30.79 -20.75 -20.11
N CYS A 25 -30.82 -21.23 -21.35
CA CYS A 25 -31.42 -22.52 -21.68
C CYS A 25 -30.55 -23.71 -21.22
N PHE A 26 -29.22 -23.58 -21.25
CA PHE A 26 -28.25 -24.56 -20.75
C PHE A 26 -28.21 -24.60 -19.21
N THR A 27 -28.46 -23.48 -18.54
CA THR A 27 -28.51 -23.44 -17.07
C THR A 27 -29.81 -24.02 -16.53
N GLU A 28 -30.96 -23.73 -17.16
CA GLU A 28 -32.23 -24.38 -16.79
C GLU A 28 -32.25 -25.86 -17.15
N THR A 29 -31.77 -26.26 -18.33
CA THR A 29 -31.68 -27.69 -18.67
C THR A 29 -30.70 -28.44 -17.75
N ALA A 30 -29.56 -27.85 -17.38
CA ALA A 30 -28.67 -28.44 -16.37
C ALA A 30 -29.31 -28.52 -14.98
N ARG A 31 -30.09 -27.52 -14.57
CA ARG A 31 -30.86 -27.53 -13.31
C ARG A 31 -31.92 -28.64 -13.33
N ILE A 32 -32.68 -28.75 -14.42
CA ILE A 32 -33.68 -29.80 -14.63
C ILE A 32 -33.01 -31.18 -14.58
N ASP A 33 -31.88 -31.37 -15.27
CA ASP A 33 -31.13 -32.63 -15.27
C ASP A 33 -30.55 -32.98 -13.89
N SER A 34 -30.24 -31.98 -13.06
CA SER A 34 -29.86 -32.18 -11.65
C SER A 34 -31.05 -32.60 -10.82
N LEU A 35 -32.16 -31.86 -10.90
CA LEU A 35 -33.39 -32.11 -10.16
C LEU A 35 -34.00 -33.49 -10.50
N LEU A 36 -33.95 -33.91 -11.77
CA LEU A 36 -34.39 -35.24 -12.20
C LEU A 36 -33.52 -36.36 -11.58
N ARG A 37 -32.21 -36.13 -11.42
CA ARG A 37 -31.30 -37.08 -10.75
C ARG A 37 -31.55 -37.14 -9.25
N GLU A 38 -31.74 -36.00 -8.61
CA GLU A 38 -32.04 -35.90 -7.18
C GLU A 38 -33.40 -36.52 -6.84
N LEU A 39 -34.43 -36.26 -7.64
CA LEU A 39 -35.75 -36.87 -7.51
C LEU A 39 -35.67 -38.41 -7.49
N LYS A 40 -34.82 -39.00 -8.35
CA LYS A 40 -34.65 -40.46 -8.46
C LYS A 40 -34.06 -41.08 -7.19
N ASN A 41 -33.25 -40.32 -6.44
CA ASN A 41 -32.56 -40.77 -5.23
C ASN A 41 -33.20 -40.25 -3.92
N SER A 42 -34.23 -39.40 -4.03
CA SER A 42 -34.85 -38.71 -2.89
C SER A 42 -35.70 -39.62 -1.99
N LYS A 43 -35.71 -39.30 -0.69
CA LYS A 43 -36.67 -39.87 0.28
C LYS A 43 -38.04 -39.19 0.15
N GLN A 44 -39.06 -39.75 0.79
CA GLN A 44 -40.46 -39.38 0.55
C GLN A 44 -40.77 -37.88 0.73
N GLU A 45 -40.22 -37.21 1.74
CA GLU A 45 -40.45 -35.77 1.98
C GLU A 45 -39.71 -34.86 0.99
N GLU A 46 -38.42 -35.13 0.75
CA GLU A 46 -37.61 -34.41 -0.24
C GLU A 46 -38.20 -34.55 -1.65
N ARG A 47 -38.82 -35.68 -1.93
CA ARG A 47 -39.50 -35.95 -3.20
C ARG A 47 -40.58 -34.92 -3.52
N PHE A 48 -41.32 -34.42 -2.52
CA PHE A 48 -42.32 -33.38 -2.75
C PHE A 48 -41.66 -32.09 -3.26
N GLU A 49 -40.61 -31.63 -2.58
CA GLU A 49 -39.89 -30.41 -2.97
C GLU A 49 -39.25 -30.55 -4.36
N PHE A 50 -38.66 -31.71 -4.69
CA PHE A 50 -38.11 -31.93 -6.02
C PHE A 50 -39.18 -32.01 -7.13
N LEU A 51 -40.32 -32.65 -6.87
CA LEU A 51 -41.43 -32.67 -7.83
C LEU A 51 -41.96 -31.25 -8.06
N HIS A 52 -42.06 -30.47 -7.00
CA HIS A 52 -42.49 -29.08 -7.07
C HIS A 52 -41.51 -28.20 -7.86
N ASP A 53 -40.21 -28.30 -7.55
CA ASP A 53 -39.17 -27.54 -8.25
C ASP A 53 -39.10 -27.92 -9.73
N LEU A 54 -39.29 -29.20 -10.07
CA LEU A 54 -39.42 -29.66 -11.46
C LEU A 54 -40.69 -29.11 -12.11
N GLY A 55 -41.81 -29.15 -11.41
CA GLY A 55 -43.07 -28.56 -11.87
C GLY A 55 -42.92 -27.09 -12.25
N TRP A 56 -42.27 -26.32 -11.37
CA TRP A 56 -41.99 -24.91 -11.61
C TRP A 56 -40.98 -24.67 -12.74
N ALA A 57 -39.91 -25.46 -12.80
CA ALA A 57 -38.89 -25.35 -13.85
C ALA A 57 -39.44 -25.69 -15.24
N TYR A 58 -40.36 -26.66 -15.34
CA TYR A 58 -40.99 -27.01 -16.61
C TYR A 58 -42.14 -26.08 -17.02
N LYS A 59 -42.61 -25.17 -16.14
CA LYS A 59 -43.79 -24.33 -16.37
C LYS A 59 -43.75 -23.59 -17.72
N ASP A 60 -42.58 -23.05 -18.08
CA ASP A 60 -42.40 -22.26 -19.32
C ASP A 60 -41.76 -23.07 -20.46
N ILE A 61 -41.36 -24.33 -20.22
CA ILE A 61 -40.69 -25.21 -21.19
C ILE A 61 -41.65 -26.28 -21.74
N ASP A 62 -42.32 -27.00 -20.85
CA ASP A 62 -43.20 -28.12 -21.14
C ASP A 62 -44.32 -28.15 -20.10
N THR A 63 -45.39 -27.38 -20.40
CA THR A 63 -46.52 -27.20 -19.48
C THR A 63 -47.23 -28.50 -19.11
N GLU A 64 -47.18 -29.54 -19.95
CA GLU A 64 -47.77 -30.83 -19.63
C GLU A 64 -46.94 -31.59 -18.60
N LYS A 65 -45.61 -31.62 -18.76
CA LYS A 65 -44.73 -32.16 -17.72
C LYS A 65 -44.79 -31.38 -16.42
N ALA A 66 -44.86 -30.05 -16.50
CA ALA A 66 -45.04 -29.20 -15.33
C ALA A 66 -46.28 -29.61 -14.52
N MET A 67 -47.41 -29.84 -15.22
CA MET A 67 -48.63 -30.34 -14.59
C MET A 67 -48.50 -31.76 -14.05
N GLU A 68 -47.83 -32.66 -14.75
CA GLU A 68 -47.63 -34.04 -14.29
C GLU A 68 -46.84 -34.07 -12.96
N PHE A 69 -45.77 -33.30 -12.87
CA PHE A 69 -44.97 -33.19 -11.65
C PHE A 69 -45.77 -32.57 -10.50
N GLU A 70 -46.46 -31.46 -10.73
CA GLU A 70 -47.28 -30.81 -9.68
C GLU A 70 -48.50 -31.66 -9.28
N GLN A 71 -49.12 -32.39 -10.20
CA GLN A 71 -50.22 -33.31 -9.88
C GLN A 71 -49.73 -34.49 -9.04
N THR A 72 -48.51 -34.97 -9.30
CA THR A 72 -47.86 -36.00 -8.48
C THR A 72 -47.54 -35.47 -7.08
N ALA A 73 -47.02 -34.24 -6.98
CA ALA A 73 -46.78 -33.57 -5.70
C ALA A 73 -48.09 -33.37 -4.91
N LEU A 74 -49.17 -32.94 -5.58
CA LEU A 74 -50.50 -32.79 -5.01
C LEU A 74 -51.02 -34.11 -4.42
N ASN A 75 -50.93 -35.20 -5.18
CA ASN A 75 -51.39 -36.52 -4.71
C ASN A 75 -50.58 -36.98 -3.48
N LEU A 76 -49.27 -36.70 -3.46
CA LEU A 76 -48.42 -37.03 -2.32
C LEU A 76 -48.82 -36.24 -1.07
N ALA A 77 -49.07 -34.93 -1.21
CA ALA A 77 -49.52 -34.07 -0.12
C ALA A 77 -50.91 -34.48 0.42
N ILE A 78 -51.84 -34.86 -0.47
CA ILE A 78 -53.17 -35.38 -0.08
C ILE A 78 -53.01 -36.66 0.76
N ASN A 79 -52.13 -37.58 0.34
CA ASN A 79 -51.89 -38.83 1.06
C ASN A 79 -51.27 -38.61 2.44
N TRP A 80 -50.51 -37.52 2.62
CA TRP A 80 -49.97 -37.12 3.93
C TRP A 80 -50.98 -36.39 4.81
N GLY A 81 -52.10 -35.94 4.26
CA GLY A 81 -53.06 -35.09 4.98
C GLY A 81 -52.52 -33.69 5.27
N ASP A 82 -51.50 -33.23 4.55
CA ASP A 82 -50.86 -31.93 4.75
C ASP A 82 -51.58 -30.86 3.92
N SER A 83 -52.49 -30.12 4.56
CA SER A 83 -53.29 -29.08 3.89
C SER A 83 -52.45 -27.94 3.32
N ILE A 84 -51.30 -27.62 3.92
CA ILE A 84 -50.41 -26.53 3.47
C ILE A 84 -49.72 -26.96 2.18
N ARG A 85 -49.17 -28.18 2.13
CA ARG A 85 -48.57 -28.73 0.90
C ARG A 85 -49.61 -28.92 -0.20
N VAL A 86 -50.83 -29.32 0.13
CA VAL A 86 -51.95 -29.37 -0.83
C VAL A 86 -52.26 -27.99 -1.39
N ALA A 87 -52.34 -26.96 -0.54
CA ALA A 87 -52.56 -25.58 -0.98
C ALA A 87 -51.45 -25.12 -1.93
N ARG A 88 -50.18 -25.40 -1.60
CA ARG A 88 -49.01 -25.05 -2.43
C ARG A 88 -49.06 -25.71 -3.80
N SER A 89 -49.33 -27.02 -3.91
CA SER A 89 -49.44 -27.67 -5.23
C SER A 89 -50.64 -27.13 -6.03
N LEU A 90 -51.77 -26.83 -5.39
CA LEU A 90 -52.91 -26.21 -6.05
C LEU A 90 -52.60 -24.79 -6.55
N TYR A 91 -51.86 -23.98 -5.79
CA TYR A 91 -51.35 -22.67 -6.23
C TYR A 91 -50.52 -22.81 -7.53
N HIS A 92 -49.63 -23.80 -7.59
CA HIS A 92 -48.77 -24.02 -8.75
C HIS A 92 -49.55 -24.54 -9.97
N LEU A 93 -50.50 -25.45 -9.76
CA LEU A 93 -51.42 -25.89 -10.81
C LEU A 93 -52.27 -24.72 -11.34
N ALA A 94 -52.72 -23.80 -10.47
CA ALA A 94 -53.40 -22.58 -10.88
C ALA A 94 -52.50 -21.70 -11.75
N ARG A 95 -51.23 -21.55 -11.35
CA ARG A 95 -50.20 -20.81 -12.10
C ARG A 95 -49.96 -21.38 -13.49
N ILE A 96 -49.82 -22.70 -13.62
CA ILE A 96 -49.60 -23.38 -14.90
C ILE A 96 -50.84 -23.26 -15.81
N ASN A 97 -52.04 -23.32 -15.24
CA ASN A 97 -53.28 -23.24 -16.01
C ASN A 97 -53.71 -21.82 -16.39
N THR A 98 -53.02 -20.78 -15.92
CA THR A 98 -53.42 -19.37 -16.11
C THR A 98 -53.71 -19.00 -17.57
N HIS A 99 -52.88 -19.47 -18.51
CA HIS A 99 -53.04 -19.18 -19.95
C HIS A 99 -53.68 -20.34 -20.74
N ARG A 100 -53.89 -21.51 -20.12
CA ARG A 100 -54.47 -22.70 -20.77
C ARG A 100 -55.96 -22.82 -20.52
N ASN A 101 -56.37 -22.69 -19.26
CA ASN A 101 -57.74 -22.90 -18.82
C ASN A 101 -58.01 -22.01 -17.61
N TYR A 102 -58.59 -20.83 -17.88
CA TYR A 102 -58.93 -19.84 -16.87
C TYR A 102 -59.84 -20.40 -15.77
N ASP A 103 -60.91 -21.12 -16.12
CA ASP A 103 -61.87 -21.65 -15.15
C ASP A 103 -61.20 -22.65 -14.19
N LEU A 104 -60.31 -23.48 -14.73
CA LEU A 104 -59.57 -24.45 -13.92
C LEU A 104 -58.53 -23.75 -13.02
N ALA A 105 -57.86 -22.72 -13.55
CA ALA A 105 -56.91 -21.91 -12.79
C ALA A 105 -57.59 -21.20 -11.60
N VAL A 106 -58.75 -20.58 -11.82
CA VAL A 106 -59.55 -19.96 -10.76
C VAL A 106 -59.97 -20.99 -9.71
N LYS A 107 -60.52 -22.14 -10.13
CA LYS A 107 -60.92 -23.21 -9.19
C LYS A 107 -59.77 -23.71 -8.32
N TYR A 108 -58.59 -23.93 -8.90
CA TYR A 108 -57.42 -24.33 -8.12
C TYR A 108 -56.97 -23.25 -7.15
N SER A 109 -57.01 -21.98 -7.57
CA SER A 109 -56.63 -20.86 -6.70
C SER A 109 -57.63 -20.60 -5.58
N GLU A 110 -58.93 -20.70 -5.83
CA GLU A 110 -59.95 -20.58 -4.78
C GLU A 110 -59.83 -21.71 -3.75
N ARG A 111 -59.59 -22.95 -4.21
CA ARG A 111 -59.39 -24.10 -3.33
C ARG A 111 -58.13 -23.97 -2.49
N SER A 112 -57.04 -23.44 -3.06
CA SER A 112 -55.80 -23.23 -2.32
C SER A 112 -55.95 -22.13 -1.25
N ILE A 113 -56.62 -21.02 -1.59
CA ILE A 113 -56.97 -19.96 -0.63
C ILE A 113 -57.82 -20.54 0.51
N GLY A 114 -58.84 -21.35 0.21
CA GLY A 114 -59.70 -21.94 1.23
C GLY A 114 -58.98 -22.87 2.22
N LEU A 115 -57.82 -23.41 1.84
CA LEU A 115 -56.98 -24.23 2.73
C LEU A 115 -56.02 -23.38 3.58
N ILE A 116 -55.49 -22.29 3.03
CA ILE A 116 -54.50 -21.45 3.71
C ILE A 116 -55.13 -20.35 4.58
N ILE A 117 -56.40 -20.00 4.37
CA ILE A 117 -57.07 -18.91 5.12
C ILE A 117 -57.12 -19.16 6.63
N TYR A 118 -56.97 -20.42 7.06
CA TYR A 118 -56.90 -20.82 8.46
C TYR A 118 -55.48 -20.78 9.05
N ASN A 119 -54.45 -20.41 8.27
CA ASN A 119 -53.04 -20.48 8.65
C ASN A 119 -52.56 -19.33 9.57
N GLU A 120 -53.43 -18.40 9.98
CA GLU A 120 -53.13 -17.18 10.78
C GLU A 120 -52.02 -16.23 10.26
N ASP A 121 -51.22 -16.64 9.27
CA ASP A 121 -50.18 -15.85 8.62
C ASP A 121 -50.78 -14.98 7.51
N ALA A 122 -50.81 -13.68 7.74
CA ALA A 122 -51.35 -12.69 6.81
C ALA A 122 -50.56 -12.61 5.49
N GLU A 123 -49.24 -12.86 5.51
CA GLU A 123 -48.40 -12.83 4.31
C GLU A 123 -48.74 -14.00 3.38
N ASP A 124 -48.83 -15.21 3.95
CA ASP A 124 -49.24 -16.39 3.20
C ASP A 124 -50.64 -16.20 2.61
N ILE A 125 -51.62 -15.72 3.38
CA ILE A 125 -52.97 -15.48 2.85
C ILE A 125 -52.95 -14.47 1.70
N ALA A 126 -52.24 -13.36 1.86
CA ALA A 126 -52.14 -12.32 0.84
C ALA A 126 -51.45 -12.82 -0.43
N LYS A 127 -50.41 -13.65 -0.32
CA LYS A 127 -49.73 -14.28 -1.46
C LYS A 127 -50.67 -15.10 -2.33
N TYR A 128 -51.58 -15.87 -1.73
CA TYR A 128 -52.52 -16.70 -2.48
C TYR A 128 -53.63 -15.87 -3.14
N TYR A 129 -54.13 -14.84 -2.47
CA TYR A 129 -55.04 -13.88 -3.11
C TYR A 129 -54.35 -13.12 -4.25
N ARG A 130 -53.10 -12.68 -4.07
CA ARG A 130 -52.33 -12.02 -5.14
C ARG A 130 -52.19 -12.92 -6.37
N ASN A 131 -52.03 -14.23 -6.19
CA ASN A 131 -52.01 -15.16 -7.32
C ASN A 131 -53.35 -15.28 -8.04
N LEU A 132 -54.47 -15.31 -7.32
CA LEU A 132 -55.80 -15.25 -7.94
C LEU A 132 -56.00 -13.93 -8.70
N GLY A 133 -55.56 -12.81 -8.12
CA GLY A 133 -55.55 -11.51 -8.79
C GLY A 133 -54.76 -11.54 -10.10
N PHE A 134 -53.58 -12.16 -10.09
CA PHE A 134 -52.78 -12.35 -11.31
C PHE A 134 -53.51 -13.18 -12.37
N ILE A 135 -54.19 -14.26 -11.97
CA ILE A 135 -54.94 -15.11 -12.89
C ILE A 135 -56.05 -14.30 -13.57
N HIS A 136 -56.78 -13.50 -12.80
CA HIS A 136 -57.79 -12.57 -13.33
C HIS A 136 -57.17 -11.53 -14.27
N GLU A 137 -56.07 -10.90 -13.87
CA GLU A 137 -55.34 -9.90 -14.65
C GLU A 137 -54.88 -10.46 -16.01
N ASN A 138 -54.27 -11.64 -16.02
CA ASN A 138 -53.76 -12.26 -17.24
C ASN A 138 -54.86 -12.77 -18.17
N ASN A 139 -56.08 -12.87 -17.64
CA ASN A 139 -57.29 -13.14 -18.40
C ASN A 139 -58.17 -11.89 -18.55
N TYR A 140 -57.60 -10.71 -18.28
CA TYR A 140 -58.16 -9.37 -18.53
C TYR A 140 -59.49 -9.13 -17.79
N GLN A 141 -59.71 -9.85 -16.69
CA GLN A 141 -60.82 -9.66 -15.78
C GLN A 141 -60.43 -8.60 -14.74
N TYR A 142 -60.25 -7.36 -15.18
CA TYR A 142 -59.63 -6.30 -14.38
C TYR A 142 -60.39 -5.97 -13.09
N GLU A 143 -61.73 -5.94 -13.13
CA GLU A 143 -62.54 -5.72 -11.92
C GLU A 143 -62.36 -6.85 -10.88
N ALA A 144 -62.34 -8.10 -11.34
CA ALA A 144 -62.10 -9.25 -10.46
C ALA A 144 -60.67 -9.25 -9.91
N ALA A 145 -59.69 -8.88 -10.75
CA ALA A 145 -58.30 -8.71 -10.33
C ALA A 145 -58.16 -7.63 -9.26
N LEU A 146 -58.76 -6.46 -9.48
CA LEU A 146 -58.76 -5.34 -8.54
C LEU A 146 -59.34 -5.75 -7.18
N ASN A 147 -60.55 -6.31 -7.15
CA ASN A 147 -61.20 -6.76 -5.91
C ASN A 147 -60.33 -7.78 -5.17
N THR A 148 -59.70 -8.69 -5.91
CA THR A 148 -58.83 -9.73 -5.32
C THR A 148 -57.54 -9.13 -4.75
N TYR A 149 -56.91 -8.19 -5.46
CA TYR A 149 -55.73 -7.49 -4.96
C TYR A 149 -56.06 -6.60 -3.76
N GLU A 150 -57.21 -5.94 -3.73
CA GLU A 150 -57.67 -5.17 -2.57
C GLU A 150 -57.88 -6.06 -1.34
N ARG A 151 -58.43 -7.27 -1.52
CA ARG A 151 -58.50 -8.26 -0.43
C ARG A 151 -57.12 -8.66 0.06
N ALA A 152 -56.19 -8.94 -0.85
CA ALA A 152 -54.81 -9.27 -0.49
C ALA A 152 -54.15 -8.11 0.28
N TYR A 153 -54.38 -6.87 -0.15
CA TYR A 153 -53.90 -5.66 0.51
C TYR A 153 -54.49 -5.51 1.91
N ALA A 154 -55.79 -5.78 2.10
CA ALA A 154 -56.45 -5.67 3.40
C ALA A 154 -55.86 -6.60 4.47
N TYR A 155 -55.37 -7.79 4.09
CA TYR A 155 -54.66 -8.68 5.01
C TYR A 155 -53.30 -8.09 5.44
N LEU A 156 -52.56 -7.46 4.53
CA LEU A 156 -51.21 -6.95 4.82
C LEU A 156 -51.16 -5.54 5.40
N ALA A 157 -52.14 -4.68 5.10
CA ALA A 157 -52.10 -3.25 5.43
C ALA A 157 -51.87 -2.94 6.92
N ASN A 158 -52.25 -3.87 7.81
CA ASN A 158 -52.07 -3.74 9.26
C ASN A 158 -50.93 -4.60 9.83
N HIS A 159 -50.26 -5.42 9.01
CA HIS A 159 -49.25 -6.39 9.45
C HIS A 159 -47.86 -6.05 8.92
N ASP A 160 -47.75 -5.75 7.61
CA ASP A 160 -46.48 -5.41 6.99
C ASP A 160 -46.69 -4.36 5.88
N GLU A 161 -46.31 -3.13 6.20
CA GLU A 161 -46.41 -1.98 5.29
C GLU A 161 -45.51 -2.15 4.05
N ILE A 162 -44.36 -2.83 4.18
CA ILE A 162 -43.40 -3.04 3.08
C ILE A 162 -43.96 -4.08 2.10
N ILE A 163 -44.39 -5.25 2.57
CA ILE A 163 -44.93 -6.31 1.68
C ILE A 163 -46.21 -5.82 0.99
N SER A 164 -46.99 -4.96 1.65
CA SER A 164 -48.19 -4.36 1.06
C SER A 164 -47.90 -3.53 -0.21
N THR A 165 -46.66 -3.03 -0.40
CA THR A 165 -46.28 -2.21 -1.55
C THR A 165 -46.29 -2.96 -2.88
N ASP A 166 -45.94 -4.25 -2.89
CA ASP A 166 -46.00 -5.09 -4.10
C ASP A 166 -47.45 -5.29 -4.55
N ILE A 167 -48.39 -5.30 -3.61
CA ILE A 167 -49.82 -5.35 -3.93
C ILE A 167 -50.31 -3.98 -4.40
N LEU A 168 -49.86 -2.88 -3.77
CA LEU A 168 -50.16 -1.53 -4.27
C LEU A 168 -49.67 -1.33 -5.70
N GLN A 169 -48.52 -1.91 -6.07
CA GLN A 169 -48.04 -1.93 -7.45
C GLN A 169 -49.01 -2.63 -8.39
N ASN A 170 -49.43 -3.85 -8.04
CA ASN A 170 -50.41 -4.60 -8.84
C ASN A 170 -51.74 -3.84 -8.97
N ILE A 171 -52.24 -3.24 -7.88
CA ILE A 171 -53.45 -2.42 -7.89
C ILE A 171 -53.27 -1.21 -8.82
N THR A 172 -52.13 -0.52 -8.73
CA THR A 172 -51.80 0.64 -9.57
C THR A 172 -51.84 0.27 -11.06
N GLU A 173 -51.22 -0.84 -11.45
CA GLU A 173 -51.23 -1.31 -12.85
C GLU A 173 -52.63 -1.67 -13.33
N ILE A 174 -53.45 -2.31 -12.50
CA ILE A 174 -54.85 -2.62 -12.84
C ILE A 174 -55.68 -1.35 -13.00
N LEU A 175 -55.55 -0.38 -12.09
CA LEU A 175 -56.26 0.89 -12.16
C LEU A 175 -55.87 1.69 -13.42
N ILE A 176 -54.57 1.70 -13.78
CA ILE A 176 -54.11 2.26 -15.07
C ILE A 176 -54.80 1.56 -16.25
N ASN A 177 -54.85 0.23 -16.26
CA ASN A 177 -55.50 -0.54 -17.33
C ASN A 177 -57.02 -0.33 -17.39
N MET A 178 -57.66 -0.03 -16.26
CA MET A 178 -59.07 0.35 -16.17
C MET A 178 -59.31 1.82 -16.53
N GLY A 179 -58.26 2.64 -16.63
CA GLY A 179 -58.36 4.08 -16.90
C GLY A 179 -58.67 4.93 -15.67
N ASP A 180 -58.68 4.35 -14.47
CA ASP A 180 -58.87 5.07 -13.20
C ASP A 180 -57.52 5.62 -12.70
N TYR A 181 -57.05 6.67 -13.38
CA TYR A 181 -55.73 7.26 -13.13
C TYR A 181 -55.64 8.00 -11.80
N GLU A 182 -56.75 8.50 -11.27
CA GLU A 182 -56.81 9.21 -9.98
C GLU A 182 -56.60 8.23 -8.82
N ALA A 183 -57.33 7.11 -8.82
CA ALA A 183 -57.11 6.06 -7.82
C ALA A 183 -55.72 5.44 -7.98
N ALA A 184 -55.23 5.25 -9.23
CA ALA A 184 -53.88 4.76 -9.48
C ALA A 184 -52.82 5.70 -8.88
N GLN A 185 -52.99 7.01 -9.02
CA GLN A 185 -52.10 8.01 -8.45
C GLN A 185 -52.05 7.88 -6.92
N GLU A 186 -53.20 7.82 -6.24
CA GLU A 186 -53.26 7.69 -4.79
C GLU A 186 -52.49 6.46 -4.28
N LYS A 187 -52.68 5.30 -4.93
CA LYS A 187 -51.98 4.06 -4.55
C LYS A 187 -50.48 4.15 -4.81
N CYS A 188 -50.08 4.76 -5.93
CA CYS A 188 -48.68 4.93 -6.28
C CYS A 188 -47.96 5.92 -5.36
N GLU A 189 -48.61 7.01 -4.95
CA GLU A 189 -48.08 7.99 -3.99
C GLU A 189 -47.91 7.36 -2.60
N LYS A 190 -48.90 6.58 -2.15
CA LYS A 190 -48.77 5.81 -0.91
C LYS A 190 -47.58 4.86 -0.96
N ARG A 191 -47.39 4.15 -2.08
CA ARG A 191 -46.25 3.26 -2.30
C ARG A 191 -44.93 4.03 -2.26
N LEU A 192 -44.86 5.19 -2.90
CA LEU A 192 -43.68 6.07 -2.91
C LEU A 192 -43.30 6.51 -1.49
N GLN A 193 -44.27 6.99 -0.70
CA GLN A 193 -44.05 7.44 0.68
C GLN A 193 -43.45 6.33 1.55
N ILE A 194 -43.94 5.09 1.39
CA ILE A 194 -43.40 3.93 2.10
C ILE A 194 -41.93 3.73 1.71
N TRP A 195 -41.61 3.69 0.41
CA TRP A 195 -40.24 3.46 -0.03
C TRP A 195 -39.27 4.60 0.29
N GLU A 196 -39.75 5.85 0.32
CA GLU A 196 -38.96 7.00 0.79
C GLU A 196 -38.66 6.91 2.30
N LYS A 197 -39.62 6.43 3.10
CA LYS A 197 -39.42 6.17 4.54
C LYS A 197 -38.37 5.08 4.81
N TYR A 198 -38.38 4.00 4.04
CA TYR A 198 -37.45 2.87 4.24
C TYR A 198 -36.13 3.00 3.46
N GLY A 199 -36.05 3.91 2.49
CA GLY A 199 -34.81 4.23 1.76
C GLY A 199 -34.40 3.23 0.69
N ASP A 200 -35.35 2.62 -0.03
CA ASP A 200 -35.06 1.74 -1.17
C ASP A 200 -35.07 2.54 -2.48
N ASP A 201 -33.88 3.00 -2.91
CA ASP A 201 -33.72 3.83 -4.11
C ASP A 201 -34.28 3.16 -5.38
N TYR A 202 -34.21 1.82 -5.47
CA TYR A 202 -34.74 1.09 -6.62
C TYR A 202 -36.27 1.20 -6.67
N LYS A 203 -36.92 0.96 -5.53
CA LYS A 203 -38.38 1.03 -5.41
C LYS A 203 -38.93 2.45 -5.45
N ILE A 204 -38.16 3.43 -5.00
CA ILE A 204 -38.44 4.86 -5.20
C ILE A 204 -38.42 5.19 -6.70
N ALA A 205 -37.41 4.74 -7.43
CA ALA A 205 -37.31 4.97 -8.87
C ALA A 205 -38.44 4.27 -9.65
N GLU A 206 -38.83 3.04 -9.30
CA GLU A 206 -40.02 2.36 -9.85
C GLU A 206 -41.30 3.17 -9.56
N SER A 207 -41.42 3.74 -8.36
CA SER A 207 -42.58 4.54 -7.98
C SER A 207 -42.70 5.85 -8.76
N TYR A 208 -41.59 6.54 -8.99
CA TYR A 208 -41.59 7.70 -9.89
C TYR A 208 -41.87 7.33 -11.35
N LEU A 209 -41.41 6.16 -11.81
CA LEU A 209 -41.72 5.70 -13.16
C LEU A 209 -43.23 5.49 -13.35
N ASP A 210 -43.90 4.83 -12.41
CA ASP A 210 -45.35 4.61 -12.47
C ASP A 210 -46.14 5.92 -12.38
N LEU A 211 -45.75 6.86 -11.51
CA LEU A 211 -46.33 8.21 -11.51
C LEU A 211 -46.15 8.91 -12.86
N GLY A 212 -44.96 8.79 -13.45
CA GLY A 212 -44.69 9.33 -14.79
C GLY A 212 -45.61 8.75 -15.86
N ARG A 213 -45.92 7.44 -15.78
CA ARG A 213 -46.88 6.74 -16.67
C ARG A 213 -48.30 7.25 -16.46
N ILE A 214 -48.75 7.35 -15.21
CA ILE A 214 -50.08 7.88 -14.85
C ILE A 214 -50.26 9.29 -15.42
N TYR A 215 -49.28 10.18 -15.21
CA TYR A 215 -49.34 11.53 -15.79
C TYR A 215 -49.24 11.56 -17.31
N TRP A 216 -48.56 10.59 -17.93
CA TRP A 216 -48.57 10.47 -19.38
C TRP A 216 -49.97 10.12 -19.91
N PHE A 217 -50.69 9.21 -19.25
CA PHE A 217 -52.06 8.85 -19.61
C PHE A 217 -53.06 9.98 -19.36
N LEU A 218 -52.90 10.73 -18.26
CA LEU A 218 -53.61 11.99 -18.03
C LEU A 218 -53.21 13.10 -19.03
N GLY A 219 -52.20 12.83 -19.88
CA GLY A 219 -51.65 13.73 -20.88
C GLY A 219 -50.92 14.96 -20.31
N LEU A 220 -50.61 14.93 -19.01
CA LEU A 220 -49.85 15.90 -18.24
C LEU A 220 -48.34 15.75 -18.53
N TYR A 221 -47.96 15.93 -19.80
CA TYR A 221 -46.63 15.57 -20.32
C TYR A 221 -45.46 16.28 -19.61
N SER A 222 -45.63 17.53 -19.17
CA SER A 222 -44.58 18.23 -18.41
C SER A 222 -44.27 17.53 -17.09
N LYS A 223 -45.29 17.13 -16.32
CA LYS A 223 -45.12 16.38 -15.06
C LYS A 223 -44.58 14.98 -15.31
N SER A 224 -45.14 14.29 -16.30
CA SER A 224 -44.66 12.98 -16.71
C SER A 224 -43.14 13.02 -16.96
N GLY A 225 -42.66 14.05 -17.67
CA GLY A 225 -41.23 14.29 -17.87
C GLY A 225 -40.45 14.52 -16.58
N LYS A 226 -40.97 15.29 -15.62
CA LYS A 226 -40.32 15.50 -14.31
C LYS A 226 -40.14 14.17 -13.56
N PHE A 227 -41.18 13.35 -13.50
CA PHE A 227 -41.15 12.05 -12.80
C PHE A 227 -40.23 11.03 -13.50
N TYR A 228 -40.30 10.93 -14.82
CA TYR A 228 -39.36 10.09 -15.57
C TYR A 228 -37.91 10.53 -15.38
N ASN A 229 -37.63 11.83 -15.34
CA ASN A 229 -36.27 12.34 -15.09
C ASN A 229 -35.80 12.09 -13.65
N HIS A 230 -36.68 12.16 -12.65
CA HIS A 230 -36.34 11.78 -11.27
C HIS A 230 -35.95 10.30 -11.18
N SER A 231 -36.77 9.41 -11.76
CA SER A 231 -36.47 7.98 -11.87
C SER A 231 -35.14 7.74 -12.60
N TYR A 232 -34.91 8.44 -13.71
CA TYR A 232 -33.67 8.37 -14.49
C TYR A 232 -32.43 8.75 -13.68
N GLU A 233 -32.45 9.87 -12.96
CA GLU A 233 -31.29 10.33 -12.20
C GLU A 233 -30.98 9.42 -11.01
N ILE A 234 -31.98 8.83 -10.35
CA ILE A 234 -31.75 7.82 -9.29
C ILE A 234 -31.04 6.60 -9.86
N ILE A 235 -31.59 5.97 -10.91
CA ILE A 235 -30.99 4.77 -11.51
C ILE A 235 -29.58 5.06 -12.07
N LYS A 236 -29.36 6.24 -12.64
CA LYS A 236 -28.05 6.68 -13.13
C LYS A 236 -27.03 6.90 -12.00
N GLN A 237 -27.45 7.39 -10.84
CA GLN A 237 -26.60 7.47 -9.66
C GLN A 237 -26.25 6.07 -9.13
N MET A 238 -27.21 5.16 -9.08
CA MET A 238 -26.96 3.75 -8.72
C MET A 238 -25.96 3.09 -9.68
N GLU A 239 -26.09 3.33 -10.99
CA GLU A 239 -25.17 2.82 -12.01
C GLU A 239 -23.73 3.34 -11.78
N LYS A 240 -23.56 4.62 -11.42
CA LYS A 240 -22.26 5.19 -11.05
C LYS A 240 -21.66 4.54 -9.80
N ASN A 241 -22.51 4.10 -8.88
CA ASN A 241 -22.10 3.42 -7.64
C ASN A 241 -21.85 1.91 -7.84
N GLY A 242 -21.84 1.42 -9.09
CA GLY A 242 -21.61 0.02 -9.42
C GLY A 242 -22.86 -0.87 -9.34
N GLN A 243 -24.02 -0.29 -9.01
CA GLN A 243 -25.31 -0.98 -8.98
C GLN A 243 -26.04 -0.77 -10.33
N SER A 244 -25.51 -1.39 -11.38
CA SER A 244 -26.10 -1.26 -12.72
C SER A 244 -27.45 -1.96 -12.78
N ASN A 245 -28.51 -1.20 -13.10
CA ASN A 245 -29.82 -1.75 -13.41
C ASN A 245 -30.23 -1.40 -14.85
N LYS A 246 -29.72 -2.19 -15.80
CA LYS A 246 -29.98 -2.00 -17.22
C LYS A 246 -31.46 -2.17 -17.57
N TYR A 247 -32.20 -3.01 -16.84
CA TYR A 247 -33.63 -3.20 -17.04
C TYR A 247 -34.41 -1.92 -16.76
N ASN A 248 -34.27 -1.34 -15.57
CA ASN A 248 -34.96 -0.07 -15.24
C ASN A 248 -34.52 1.07 -16.14
N MET A 249 -33.22 1.16 -16.46
CA MET A 249 -32.73 2.14 -17.42
C MET A 249 -33.42 1.99 -18.79
N ASN A 250 -33.63 0.75 -19.25
CA ASN A 250 -34.35 0.47 -20.49
C ASN A 250 -35.81 0.94 -20.42
N VAL A 251 -36.53 0.56 -19.36
CA VAL A 251 -37.94 0.95 -19.15
C VAL A 251 -38.10 2.47 -19.05
N ILE A 252 -37.20 3.17 -18.37
CA ILE A 252 -37.22 4.64 -18.26
C ILE A 252 -36.99 5.29 -19.62
N ASN A 253 -35.98 4.85 -20.39
CA ASN A 253 -35.73 5.39 -21.73
C ASN A 253 -36.91 5.10 -22.67
N PHE A 254 -37.58 3.95 -22.53
CA PHE A 254 -38.76 3.59 -23.31
C PHE A 254 -39.91 4.57 -23.03
N ASN A 255 -40.22 4.81 -21.76
CA ASN A 255 -41.25 5.75 -21.35
C ASN A 255 -40.93 7.20 -21.74
N LEU A 256 -39.66 7.63 -21.62
CA LEU A 256 -39.20 8.92 -22.15
C LEU A 256 -39.35 9.00 -23.67
N SER A 257 -39.21 7.89 -24.40
CA SER A 257 -39.43 7.88 -25.85
C SER A 257 -40.91 8.07 -26.22
N LEU A 258 -41.83 7.45 -25.46
CA LEU A 258 -43.28 7.65 -25.59
C LEU A 258 -43.67 9.10 -25.29
N LEU A 259 -43.08 9.69 -24.24
CA LEU A 259 -43.29 11.09 -23.90
C LEU A 259 -42.81 12.04 -25.01
N ASN A 260 -41.60 11.82 -25.52
CA ASN A 260 -41.04 12.61 -26.62
C ASN A 260 -41.87 12.46 -27.89
N LEU A 261 -42.41 11.26 -28.16
CA LEU A 261 -43.28 11.02 -29.29
C LEU A 261 -44.59 11.80 -29.15
N ALA A 262 -45.20 11.76 -27.97
CA ALA A 262 -46.44 12.48 -27.66
C ALA A 262 -46.28 14.01 -27.71
N THR A 263 -45.09 14.52 -27.41
CA THR A 263 -44.75 15.96 -27.48
C THR A 263 -44.17 16.39 -28.84
N GLY A 264 -44.08 15.48 -29.82
CA GLY A 264 -43.58 15.75 -31.17
C GLY A 264 -42.06 15.90 -31.29
N ASN A 265 -41.29 15.56 -30.25
CA ASN A 265 -39.84 15.63 -30.23
C ASN A 265 -39.19 14.35 -30.80
N PHE A 266 -39.33 14.18 -32.11
CA PHE A 266 -38.94 12.96 -32.82
C PHE A 266 -37.44 12.62 -32.73
N ASP A 267 -36.55 13.62 -32.72
CA ASP A 267 -35.11 13.38 -32.58
C ASP A 267 -34.77 12.76 -31.23
N SER A 268 -35.40 13.25 -30.16
CA SER A 268 -35.22 12.71 -28.82
C SER A 268 -35.86 11.34 -28.68
N THR A 269 -37.00 11.09 -29.32
CA THR A 269 -37.61 9.76 -29.43
C THR A 269 -36.65 8.77 -30.06
N ILE A 270 -36.07 9.07 -31.23
CA ILE A 270 -35.12 8.18 -31.92
C ILE A 270 -33.88 7.92 -31.06
N ARG A 271 -33.33 8.95 -30.41
CA ARG A 271 -32.18 8.80 -29.49
C ARG A 271 -32.50 7.85 -28.35
N ASN A 272 -33.64 8.01 -27.69
CA ASN A 272 -34.03 7.16 -26.56
C ASN A 272 -34.35 5.73 -27.02
N ILE A 273 -35.06 5.55 -28.15
CA ILE A 273 -35.30 4.22 -28.71
C ILE A 273 -33.98 3.50 -29.04
N ASN A 274 -32.99 4.19 -29.61
CA ASN A 274 -31.69 3.58 -29.89
C ASN A 274 -30.95 3.16 -28.60
N LYS A 275 -31.07 3.93 -27.51
CA LYS A 275 -30.55 3.51 -26.20
C LYS A 275 -31.26 2.25 -25.70
N CYS A 276 -32.59 2.23 -25.74
CA CYS A 276 -33.38 1.05 -25.38
C CYS A 276 -32.99 -0.17 -26.21
N LEU A 277 -32.86 -0.02 -27.53
CA LEU A 277 -32.46 -1.12 -28.42
C LEU A 277 -31.09 -1.68 -28.07
N ASN A 278 -30.14 -0.83 -27.64
CA ASN A 278 -28.84 -1.30 -27.18
C ASN A 278 -28.98 -2.11 -25.89
N TYR A 279 -29.71 -1.59 -24.89
CA TYR A 279 -29.95 -2.33 -23.64
C TYR A 279 -30.69 -3.66 -23.88
N SER A 280 -31.76 -3.65 -24.68
CA SER A 280 -32.51 -4.86 -25.03
C SER A 280 -31.63 -5.90 -25.71
N LYS A 281 -30.75 -5.50 -26.65
CA LYS A 281 -29.80 -6.41 -27.30
C LYS A 281 -28.75 -6.97 -26.36
N GLU A 282 -28.28 -6.17 -25.40
CA GLU A 282 -27.33 -6.63 -24.39
C GLU A 282 -27.95 -7.63 -23.41
N ILE A 283 -29.22 -7.45 -23.03
CA ILE A 283 -29.95 -8.32 -22.10
C ILE A 283 -30.54 -9.55 -22.83
N GLY A 284 -30.68 -9.48 -24.17
CA GLY A 284 -31.35 -10.52 -24.96
C GLY A 284 -32.87 -10.43 -24.93
N ASP A 285 -33.43 -9.25 -24.62
CA ASP A 285 -34.87 -9.03 -24.56
C ASP A 285 -35.47 -8.75 -25.95
N LEU A 286 -35.79 -9.84 -26.65
CA LEU A 286 -36.38 -9.79 -27.98
C LEU A 286 -37.80 -9.19 -27.98
N ASN A 287 -38.54 -9.26 -26.88
CA ASN A 287 -39.88 -8.68 -26.77
C ASN A 287 -39.80 -7.15 -26.75
N GLN A 288 -38.90 -6.61 -25.93
CA GLN A 288 -38.67 -5.17 -25.90
C GLN A 288 -38.16 -4.65 -27.24
N GLU A 289 -37.32 -5.41 -27.97
CA GLU A 289 -36.92 -5.04 -29.33
C GLU A 289 -38.12 -4.92 -30.29
N ILE A 290 -39.10 -5.82 -30.21
CA ILE A 290 -40.31 -5.76 -31.04
C ILE A 290 -41.09 -4.47 -30.73
N GLU A 291 -41.31 -4.14 -29.47
CA GLU A 291 -42.04 -2.93 -29.05
C GLU A 291 -41.34 -1.65 -29.55
N LEU A 292 -40.01 -1.61 -29.46
CA LEU A 292 -39.21 -0.48 -29.93
C LEU A 292 -39.28 -0.32 -31.46
N TYR A 293 -39.24 -1.42 -32.21
CA TYR A 293 -39.43 -1.38 -33.65
C TYR A 293 -40.87 -1.02 -34.03
N GLU A 294 -41.88 -1.40 -33.23
CA GLU A 294 -43.27 -0.99 -33.42
C GLU A 294 -43.41 0.52 -33.27
N LEU A 295 -42.80 1.11 -32.24
CA LEU A 295 -42.78 2.57 -32.05
C LEU A 295 -42.11 3.30 -33.22
N LEU A 296 -40.96 2.81 -33.69
CA LEU A 296 -40.30 3.40 -34.87
C LEU A 296 -41.17 3.26 -36.11
N ARG A 297 -41.83 2.11 -36.31
CA ARG A 297 -42.74 1.87 -37.42
C ARG A 297 -43.88 2.89 -37.43
N ILE A 298 -44.57 3.06 -36.30
CA ILE A 298 -45.69 3.99 -36.14
C ILE A 298 -45.23 5.44 -36.31
N MET A 299 -44.11 5.82 -35.70
CA MET A 299 -43.56 7.17 -35.81
C MET A 299 -43.22 7.51 -37.26
N TYR A 300 -42.47 6.65 -37.97
CA TYR A 300 -42.12 6.89 -39.37
C TYR A 300 -43.33 6.83 -40.30
N TYR A 301 -44.33 6.02 -39.98
CA TYR A 301 -45.61 6.02 -40.67
C TYR A 301 -46.32 7.38 -40.55
N ASN A 302 -46.43 7.91 -39.33
CA ASN A 302 -47.05 9.22 -39.06
C ASN A 302 -46.29 10.39 -39.72
N MET A 303 -44.97 10.25 -39.92
CA MET A 303 -44.16 11.21 -40.70
C MET A 303 -44.34 11.08 -42.23
N GLY A 304 -45.13 10.12 -42.71
CA GLY A 304 -45.25 9.79 -44.13
C GLY A 304 -44.03 9.04 -44.71
N ASN A 305 -43.05 8.66 -43.87
CA ASN A 305 -41.88 7.89 -44.28
C ASN A 305 -42.20 6.38 -44.29
N VAL A 306 -42.97 5.98 -45.30
CA VAL A 306 -43.42 4.59 -45.47
C VAL A 306 -42.26 3.62 -45.68
N GLU A 307 -41.13 4.03 -46.29
CA GLU A 307 -39.97 3.16 -46.49
C GLU A 307 -39.34 2.72 -45.17
N LYS A 308 -39.10 3.66 -44.25
CA LYS A 308 -38.59 3.33 -42.92
C LYS A 308 -39.62 2.58 -42.09
N SER A 309 -40.90 2.93 -42.21
CA SER A 309 -41.96 2.17 -41.54
C SER A 309 -41.95 0.71 -41.98
N PHE A 310 -41.88 0.46 -43.29
CA PHE A 310 -41.77 -0.88 -43.86
C PHE A 310 -40.49 -1.61 -43.38
N TYR A 311 -39.35 -0.91 -43.34
CA TYR A 311 -38.08 -1.47 -42.86
C TYR A 311 -38.19 -2.00 -41.41
N TYR A 312 -38.78 -1.22 -40.50
CA TYR A 312 -38.94 -1.65 -39.11
C TYR A 312 -40.01 -2.76 -38.97
N GLY A 313 -41.06 -2.75 -39.79
CA GLY A 313 -42.00 -3.87 -39.90
C GLY A 313 -41.28 -5.19 -40.24
N LEU A 314 -40.36 -5.18 -41.21
CA LEU A 314 -39.56 -6.37 -41.55
C LEU A 314 -38.64 -6.84 -40.41
N LYS A 315 -38.10 -5.91 -39.60
CA LYS A 315 -37.32 -6.26 -38.41
C LYS A 315 -38.16 -7.04 -37.41
N MET A 316 -39.38 -6.58 -37.14
CA MET A 316 -40.32 -7.25 -36.24
C MET A 316 -40.71 -8.65 -36.74
N ILE A 317 -40.91 -8.83 -38.05
CA ILE A 317 -41.22 -10.16 -38.64
C ILE A 317 -40.11 -11.17 -38.35
N ASN A 318 -38.85 -10.77 -38.49
CA ASN A 318 -37.73 -11.66 -38.24
C ASN A 318 -37.68 -12.11 -36.78
N ILE A 319 -37.88 -11.18 -35.84
CA ILE A 319 -37.83 -11.48 -34.40
C ILE A 319 -39.04 -12.31 -33.97
N THR A 320 -40.26 -11.93 -34.38
CA THR A 320 -41.48 -12.69 -34.04
C THR A 320 -41.45 -14.12 -34.57
N LYS A 321 -40.84 -14.33 -35.75
CA LYS A 321 -40.59 -15.68 -36.27
C LYS A 321 -39.61 -16.50 -35.42
N ILE A 322 -38.61 -15.86 -34.82
CA ILE A 322 -37.64 -16.53 -33.92
C ILE A 322 -38.31 -16.91 -32.60
N ILE A 323 -39.12 -16.00 -32.03
CA ILE A 323 -39.83 -16.23 -30.76
C ILE A 323 -40.94 -17.29 -30.92
N GLY A 324 -41.49 -17.44 -32.12
CA GLY A 324 -42.65 -18.30 -32.35
C GLY A 324 -43.99 -17.64 -31.96
N ASP A 325 -44.01 -16.31 -31.81
CA ASP A 325 -45.25 -15.56 -31.56
C ASP A 325 -45.99 -15.33 -32.89
N TYR A 326 -46.75 -16.34 -33.30
CA TYR A 326 -47.54 -16.32 -34.54
C TYR A 326 -48.64 -15.26 -34.52
N SER A 327 -49.14 -14.88 -33.35
CA SER A 327 -50.13 -13.80 -33.20
C SER A 327 -49.52 -12.44 -33.59
N ARG A 328 -48.38 -12.08 -32.98
CA ARG A 328 -47.66 -10.85 -33.32
C ARG A 328 -47.11 -10.89 -34.75
N LEU A 329 -46.62 -12.03 -35.21
CA LEU A 329 -46.17 -12.22 -36.60
C LEU A 329 -47.29 -11.90 -37.60
N GLY A 330 -48.48 -12.46 -37.37
CA GLY A 330 -49.67 -12.21 -38.18
C GLY A 330 -50.05 -10.74 -38.22
N LYS A 331 -50.15 -10.08 -37.04
CA LYS A 331 -50.41 -8.63 -36.93
C LYS A 331 -49.40 -7.80 -37.73
N ASN A 332 -48.11 -8.13 -37.63
CA ASN A 332 -47.05 -7.38 -38.33
C ASN A 332 -47.14 -7.52 -39.85
N ILE A 333 -47.43 -8.72 -40.35
CA ILE A 333 -47.60 -8.96 -41.79
C ILE A 333 -48.81 -8.20 -42.31
N ILE A 334 -49.90 -8.18 -41.54
CA ILE A 334 -51.09 -7.41 -41.88
C ILE A 334 -50.79 -5.91 -41.96
N ASN A 335 -50.11 -5.36 -40.94
CA ASN A 335 -49.70 -3.95 -40.93
C ASN A 335 -48.83 -3.60 -42.14
N ILE A 336 -47.93 -4.50 -42.56
CA ILE A 336 -47.14 -4.31 -43.78
C ILE A 336 -48.01 -4.36 -45.03
N GLY A 337 -48.99 -5.28 -45.09
CA GLY A 337 -49.98 -5.34 -46.17
C GLY A 337 -50.74 -4.02 -46.33
N GLU A 338 -51.14 -3.39 -45.23
CA GLU A 338 -51.82 -2.09 -45.24
C GLU A 338 -50.91 -0.98 -45.78
N LEU A 339 -49.64 -0.92 -45.34
CA LEU A 339 -48.64 0.01 -45.87
C LEU A 339 -48.42 -0.17 -47.38
N LEU A 340 -48.48 -1.41 -47.87
CA LEU A 340 -48.37 -1.72 -49.30
C LEU A 340 -49.61 -1.28 -50.08
N CYS A 341 -50.81 -1.37 -49.49
CA CYS A 341 -52.03 -0.84 -50.09
C CYS A 341 -51.91 0.67 -50.33
N GLN A 342 -51.40 1.41 -49.34
CA GLN A 342 -51.19 2.87 -49.46
C GLN A 342 -50.13 3.25 -50.49
N LYS A 343 -49.20 2.35 -50.79
CA LYS A 343 -48.22 2.51 -51.88
C LYS A 343 -48.72 1.99 -53.23
N GLU A 344 -50.00 1.68 -53.32
CA GLU A 344 -50.65 1.11 -54.51
C GLU A 344 -50.01 -0.21 -54.98
N LYS A 345 -49.29 -0.91 -54.09
CA LYS A 345 -48.64 -2.20 -54.36
C LYS A 345 -49.57 -3.36 -54.03
N LEU A 346 -50.73 -3.37 -54.70
CA LEU A 346 -51.84 -4.29 -54.41
C LEU A 346 -51.46 -5.78 -54.53
N ILE A 347 -50.56 -6.15 -55.46
CA ILE A 347 -50.10 -7.54 -55.61
C ILE A 347 -49.39 -8.02 -54.35
N LEU A 348 -48.45 -7.22 -53.84
CA LEU A 348 -47.69 -7.57 -52.63
C LEU A 348 -48.57 -7.53 -51.36
N ALA A 349 -49.56 -6.63 -51.32
CA ALA A 349 -50.54 -6.62 -50.23
C ALA A 349 -51.39 -7.90 -50.22
N LYS A 350 -51.78 -8.43 -51.40
CA LYS A 350 -52.46 -9.73 -51.51
C LYS A 350 -51.57 -10.91 -51.11
N GLU A 351 -50.26 -10.86 -51.38
CA GLU A 351 -49.33 -11.85 -50.84
C GLU A 351 -49.29 -11.84 -49.31
N CYS A 352 -49.34 -10.66 -48.68
CA CYS A 352 -49.40 -10.54 -47.21
C CYS A 352 -50.66 -11.20 -46.65
N VAL A 353 -51.80 -11.09 -47.33
CA VAL A 353 -53.04 -11.78 -46.97
C VAL A 353 -52.86 -13.30 -46.98
N GLU A 354 -52.26 -13.86 -48.04
CA GLU A 354 -52.04 -15.32 -48.13
C GLU A 354 -51.09 -15.81 -47.05
N ILE A 355 -50.02 -15.06 -46.77
CA ILE A 355 -49.10 -15.40 -45.67
C ILE A 355 -49.82 -15.31 -44.32
N ALA A 356 -50.57 -14.23 -44.06
CA ALA A 356 -51.34 -14.09 -42.82
C ALA A 356 -52.31 -15.27 -42.64
N ARG A 357 -53.04 -15.65 -43.68
CA ARG A 357 -53.94 -16.82 -43.64
C ARG A 357 -53.20 -18.11 -43.29
N SER A 358 -52.00 -18.34 -43.82
CA SER A 358 -51.20 -19.52 -43.47
C SER A 358 -50.81 -19.53 -41.98
N ILE A 359 -50.61 -18.36 -41.37
CA ILE A 359 -50.25 -18.21 -39.96
C ILE A 359 -51.44 -18.52 -39.04
N SER A 360 -52.67 -18.31 -39.48
CA SER A 360 -53.87 -18.53 -38.66
C SER A 360 -53.96 -19.96 -38.09
N GLY A 361 -53.40 -20.97 -38.79
CA GLY A 361 -53.37 -22.35 -38.31
C GLY A 361 -52.42 -22.62 -37.13
N TYR A 362 -51.59 -21.64 -36.76
CA TYR A 362 -50.62 -21.72 -35.66
C TYR A 362 -50.99 -20.83 -34.47
N ILE A 363 -52.20 -20.26 -34.46
CA ILE A 363 -52.69 -19.41 -33.36
C ILE A 363 -53.61 -20.26 -32.49
N ASP A 364 -53.12 -20.64 -31.30
CA ASP A 364 -53.75 -21.68 -30.47
C ASP A 364 -54.83 -21.18 -29.50
N ASN A 365 -54.98 -19.85 -29.34
CA ASN A 365 -55.95 -19.30 -28.39
C ASN A 365 -56.98 -18.39 -29.08
N LYS A 366 -58.24 -18.48 -28.63
CA LYS A 366 -59.40 -17.76 -29.19
C LYS A 366 -59.21 -16.23 -29.19
N ARG A 367 -58.49 -15.71 -28.20
CA ARG A 367 -58.23 -14.27 -28.04
C ARG A 367 -57.30 -13.74 -29.12
N SER A 368 -56.10 -14.30 -29.24
CA SER A 368 -55.15 -13.97 -30.31
C SER A 368 -55.79 -14.18 -31.68
N MET A 369 -56.61 -15.22 -31.82
CA MET A 369 -57.34 -15.50 -33.06
C MET A 369 -58.38 -14.42 -33.38
N SER A 370 -59.08 -13.88 -32.38
CA SER A 370 -60.06 -12.81 -32.58
C SER A 370 -59.40 -11.50 -33.03
N PHE A 371 -58.29 -11.10 -32.38
CA PHE A 371 -57.49 -9.95 -32.82
C PHE A 371 -56.91 -10.16 -34.22
N PHE A 372 -56.44 -11.37 -34.52
CA PHE A 372 -55.92 -11.69 -35.83
C PHE A 372 -56.99 -11.55 -36.93
N PHE A 373 -58.21 -12.04 -36.70
CA PHE A 373 -59.31 -11.88 -37.65
C PHE A 373 -59.72 -10.42 -37.82
N ASP A 374 -59.77 -9.64 -36.74
CA ASP A 374 -60.10 -8.21 -36.80
C ASP A 374 -59.09 -7.46 -37.70
N ASN A 375 -57.79 -7.68 -37.47
CA ASN A 375 -56.74 -7.11 -38.30
C ASN A 375 -56.82 -7.57 -39.76
N LEU A 376 -57.13 -8.85 -40.01
CA LEU A 376 -57.27 -9.35 -41.38
C LEU A 376 -58.48 -8.71 -42.09
N GLY A 377 -59.55 -8.43 -41.34
CA GLY A 377 -60.69 -7.64 -41.79
C GLY A 377 -60.28 -6.24 -42.25
N LEU A 378 -59.43 -5.57 -41.46
CA LEU A 378 -58.88 -4.25 -41.81
C LEU A 378 -58.05 -4.28 -43.09
N LEU A 379 -57.22 -5.30 -43.29
CA LEU A 379 -56.44 -5.43 -44.54
C LEU A 379 -57.34 -5.65 -45.77
N TYR A 380 -58.38 -6.50 -45.65
CA TYR A 380 -59.35 -6.66 -46.73
C TYR A 380 -60.16 -5.40 -47.00
N PHE A 381 -60.48 -4.62 -45.95
CA PHE A 381 -61.12 -3.31 -46.09
C PHE A 381 -60.23 -2.35 -46.90
N SER A 382 -58.94 -2.26 -46.55
CA SER A 382 -57.94 -1.44 -47.28
C SER A 382 -57.70 -1.91 -48.72
N LEU A 383 -57.95 -3.17 -49.03
CA LEU A 383 -57.91 -3.72 -50.40
C LEU A 383 -59.20 -3.47 -51.19
N GLY A 384 -60.25 -2.92 -50.56
CA GLY A 384 -61.58 -2.76 -51.16
C GLY A 384 -62.40 -4.05 -51.26
N GLU A 385 -61.95 -5.16 -50.66
CA GLU A 385 -62.65 -6.44 -50.65
C GLU A 385 -63.65 -6.52 -49.47
N TYR A 386 -64.63 -5.62 -49.48
CA TYR A 386 -65.55 -5.35 -48.35
C TYR A 386 -66.35 -6.56 -47.84
N ASP A 387 -66.77 -7.47 -48.73
CA ASP A 387 -67.50 -8.67 -48.30
C ASP A 387 -66.63 -9.60 -47.46
N LYS A 388 -65.33 -9.71 -47.79
CA LYS A 388 -64.37 -10.49 -46.99
C LYS A 388 -64.05 -9.78 -45.69
N ALA A 389 -63.90 -8.45 -45.72
CA ALA A 389 -63.71 -7.66 -44.50
C ALA A 389 -64.84 -7.92 -43.50
N ASN A 390 -66.11 -7.86 -43.96
CA ASN A 390 -67.27 -8.18 -43.13
C ASN A 390 -67.19 -9.60 -42.53
N GLN A 391 -66.86 -10.62 -43.33
CA GLN A 391 -66.75 -12.00 -42.85
C GLN A 391 -65.71 -12.15 -41.72
N PHE A 392 -64.57 -11.47 -41.82
CA PHE A 392 -63.52 -11.55 -40.80
C PHE A 392 -63.86 -10.73 -39.55
N TYR A 393 -64.45 -9.54 -39.69
CA TYR A 393 -64.95 -8.78 -38.53
C TYR A 393 -66.03 -9.54 -37.75
N GLN A 394 -66.94 -10.23 -38.44
CA GLN A 394 -67.97 -11.06 -37.80
C GLN A 394 -67.36 -12.26 -37.06
N LYS A 395 -66.33 -12.92 -37.63
CA LYS A 395 -65.58 -13.98 -36.93
C LYS A 395 -64.90 -13.45 -35.67
N ALA A 396 -64.28 -12.28 -35.75
CA ALA A 396 -63.66 -11.63 -34.60
C ALA A 396 -64.69 -11.29 -33.51
N TYR A 397 -65.86 -10.76 -33.89
CA TYR A 397 -66.97 -10.43 -33.00
C TYR A 397 -67.52 -11.67 -32.24
N ILE A 398 -67.69 -12.81 -32.93
CA ILE A 398 -68.14 -14.06 -32.29
C ILE A 398 -67.13 -14.51 -31.23
N LEU A 399 -65.84 -14.56 -31.59
CA LEU A 399 -64.80 -14.98 -30.65
C LEU A 399 -64.67 -14.02 -29.46
N LYS A 400 -64.76 -12.70 -29.70
CA LYS A 400 -64.75 -11.67 -28.64
C LYS A 400 -65.94 -11.80 -27.68
N ASN A 401 -67.12 -12.17 -28.19
CA ASN A 401 -68.28 -12.53 -27.34
C ASN A 401 -68.05 -13.80 -26.52
N GLU A 402 -67.51 -14.86 -27.13
CA GLU A 402 -67.23 -16.11 -26.42
C GLU A 402 -66.24 -15.94 -25.25
N ILE A 403 -65.29 -15.01 -25.38
CA ILE A 403 -64.31 -14.69 -24.33
C ILE A 403 -64.74 -13.49 -23.46
N ASN A 404 -65.93 -12.94 -23.67
CA ASN A 404 -66.47 -11.77 -22.96
C ASN A 404 -65.57 -10.52 -22.98
N ASP A 405 -64.87 -10.28 -24.10
CA ASP A 405 -64.02 -9.11 -24.31
C ASP A 405 -64.86 -7.89 -24.74
N LYS A 406 -65.51 -7.23 -23.78
CA LYS A 406 -66.39 -6.07 -24.02
C LYS A 406 -65.70 -4.93 -24.79
N ARG A 407 -64.42 -4.68 -24.50
CA ARG A 407 -63.62 -3.65 -25.19
C ARG A 407 -63.41 -4.05 -26.65
N GLY A 408 -62.96 -5.28 -26.89
CA GLY A 408 -62.80 -5.82 -28.23
C GLY A 408 -64.11 -5.86 -29.01
N ILE A 409 -65.24 -6.14 -28.36
CA ILE A 409 -66.58 -6.11 -28.96
C ILE A 409 -66.89 -4.70 -29.48
N ALA A 410 -66.70 -3.66 -28.65
CA ALA A 410 -66.93 -2.27 -29.06
C ALA A 410 -66.05 -1.88 -30.28
N GLU A 411 -64.77 -2.28 -30.29
CA GLU A 411 -63.87 -2.06 -31.42
C GLU A 411 -64.33 -2.80 -32.70
N CYS A 412 -64.77 -4.06 -32.57
CA CYS A 412 -65.32 -4.81 -33.71
C CYS A 412 -66.58 -4.15 -34.27
N LEU A 413 -67.51 -3.74 -33.39
CA LEU A 413 -68.73 -3.05 -33.81
C LEU A 413 -68.41 -1.73 -34.50
N LYS A 414 -67.43 -0.98 -34.00
CA LYS A 414 -66.90 0.23 -34.66
C LYS A 414 -66.40 -0.06 -36.08
N ASN A 415 -65.56 -1.09 -36.25
CA ASN A 415 -65.02 -1.47 -37.55
C ASN A 415 -66.12 -1.94 -38.54
N ILE A 416 -67.13 -2.68 -38.05
CA ILE A 416 -68.29 -3.11 -38.84
C ILE A 416 -69.14 -1.89 -39.25
N ALA A 417 -69.36 -0.94 -38.34
CA ALA A 417 -70.11 0.27 -38.64
C ALA A 417 -69.39 1.13 -39.70
N GLU A 418 -68.07 1.33 -39.57
CA GLU A 418 -67.27 2.05 -40.56
C GLU A 418 -67.34 1.38 -41.94
N LEU A 419 -67.25 0.05 -41.98
CA LEU A 419 -67.44 -0.73 -43.20
C LEU A 419 -68.82 -0.46 -43.82
N TYR A 420 -69.89 -0.51 -43.03
CA TYR A 420 -71.27 -0.35 -43.52
C TYR A 420 -71.58 1.07 -43.99
N ILE A 421 -71.03 2.09 -43.33
CA ILE A 421 -71.06 3.48 -43.82
C ILE A 421 -70.37 3.56 -45.19
N THR A 422 -69.19 2.94 -45.34
CA THR A 422 -68.39 2.98 -46.58
C THR A 422 -69.10 2.29 -47.75
N VAL A 423 -69.79 1.17 -47.51
CA VAL A 423 -70.55 0.45 -48.57
C VAL A 423 -72.00 0.92 -48.71
N SER A 424 -72.40 1.99 -48.02
CA SER A 424 -73.76 2.55 -48.02
C SER A 424 -74.84 1.51 -47.64
N LYS A 425 -74.56 0.64 -46.65
CA LYS A 425 -75.52 -0.28 -46.04
C LYS A 425 -76.08 0.32 -44.75
N GLU A 426 -77.04 1.21 -44.90
CA GLU A 426 -77.34 2.23 -43.87
C GLU A 426 -78.34 1.79 -42.79
N ASN A 427 -79.13 0.74 -43.04
CA ASN A 427 -80.26 0.34 -42.18
C ASN A 427 -79.84 -0.24 -40.81
N GLU A 428 -78.59 -0.68 -40.63
CA GLU A 428 -78.12 -1.35 -39.40
C GLU A 428 -77.05 -0.54 -38.64
N VAL A 429 -76.48 0.51 -39.26
CA VAL A 429 -75.33 1.26 -38.73
C VAL A 429 -75.65 1.94 -37.39
N TYR A 430 -76.81 2.60 -37.29
CA TYR A 430 -77.19 3.32 -36.07
C TYR A 430 -77.24 2.40 -34.85
N ASN A 431 -77.85 1.21 -34.99
CA ASN A 431 -77.95 0.24 -33.90
C ASN A 431 -76.57 -0.29 -33.48
N ILE A 432 -75.70 -0.58 -34.46
CA ILE A 432 -74.32 -1.06 -34.20
C ILE A 432 -73.51 0.02 -33.48
N LEU A 433 -73.55 1.28 -33.96
CA LEU A 433 -72.84 2.40 -33.34
C LEU A 433 -73.37 2.69 -31.93
N ASN A 434 -74.69 2.59 -31.70
CA ASN A 434 -75.27 2.83 -30.39
C ASN A 434 -74.88 1.73 -29.38
N GLN A 435 -74.86 0.47 -29.80
CA GLN A 435 -74.34 -0.63 -28.97
C GLN A 435 -72.86 -0.44 -28.65
N ALA A 436 -72.05 -0.04 -29.64
CA ALA A 436 -70.63 0.23 -29.43
C ALA A 436 -70.41 1.41 -28.46
N LEU A 437 -71.23 2.47 -28.57
CA LEU A 437 -71.16 3.66 -27.72
C LEU A 437 -71.58 3.34 -26.28
N GLU A 438 -72.68 2.62 -26.08
CA GLU A 438 -73.12 2.21 -24.74
C GLU A 438 -72.08 1.32 -24.06
N LEU A 439 -71.48 0.39 -24.80
CA LEU A 439 -70.37 -0.41 -24.29
C LEU A 439 -69.19 0.49 -23.90
N SER A 440 -68.75 1.39 -24.79
CA SER A 440 -67.58 2.23 -24.55
C SER A 440 -67.78 3.22 -23.39
N GLU A 441 -68.96 3.83 -23.28
CA GLU A 441 -69.32 4.73 -22.17
C GLU A 441 -69.39 3.98 -20.83
N ASN A 442 -70.00 2.79 -20.80
CA ASN A 442 -70.05 1.95 -19.59
C ASN A 442 -68.65 1.48 -19.13
N MET A 443 -67.71 1.32 -20.06
CA MET A 443 -66.32 0.97 -19.76
C MET A 443 -65.43 2.17 -19.48
N GLY A 444 -65.91 3.41 -19.67
CA GLY A 444 -65.09 4.61 -19.58
C GLY A 444 -63.99 4.71 -20.65
N THR A 445 -64.11 4.02 -21.79
CA THR A 445 -63.08 4.03 -22.85
C THR A 445 -63.20 5.27 -23.74
N ILE A 446 -62.57 6.36 -23.28
CA ILE A 446 -62.64 7.68 -23.93
C ILE A 446 -62.15 7.64 -25.38
N ASP A 447 -61.12 6.84 -25.68
CA ASP A 447 -60.53 6.69 -27.01
C ASP A 447 -61.49 6.04 -28.02
N ILE A 448 -62.14 4.94 -27.63
CA ILE A 448 -63.12 4.24 -28.47
C ILE A 448 -64.37 5.10 -28.61
N THR A 449 -64.84 5.70 -27.51
CA THR A 449 -65.99 6.62 -27.50
C THR A 449 -65.78 7.75 -28.50
N ARG A 450 -64.61 8.39 -28.49
CA ARG A 450 -64.23 9.43 -29.44
C ARG A 450 -64.35 8.97 -30.89
N ASP A 451 -63.79 7.82 -31.23
CA ASP A 451 -63.82 7.30 -32.61
C ASP A 451 -65.26 6.99 -33.05
N ILE A 452 -66.08 6.44 -32.16
CA ILE A 452 -67.50 6.14 -32.41
C ILE A 452 -68.29 7.44 -32.66
N LEU A 453 -68.03 8.52 -31.90
CA LEU A 453 -68.68 9.81 -32.13
C LEU A 453 -68.35 10.40 -33.51
N ILE A 454 -67.11 10.24 -33.99
CA ILE A 454 -66.74 10.61 -35.37
C ILE A 454 -67.55 9.78 -36.38
N LEU A 455 -67.67 8.46 -36.15
CA LEU A 455 -68.44 7.60 -37.06
C LEU A 455 -69.93 7.94 -37.07
N PHE A 456 -70.51 8.31 -35.92
CA PHE A 456 -71.88 8.87 -35.88
C PHE A 456 -71.99 10.14 -36.73
N SER A 457 -71.03 11.06 -36.61
CA SER A 457 -71.00 12.28 -37.43
C SER A 457 -70.92 11.95 -38.94
N LYS A 458 -70.05 11.03 -39.35
CA LYS A 458 -69.93 10.54 -40.74
C LYS A 458 -71.21 9.85 -41.23
N TYR A 459 -71.84 9.05 -40.38
CA TYR A 459 -73.10 8.38 -40.69
C TYR A 459 -74.22 9.39 -40.95
N PHE A 460 -74.41 10.36 -40.04
CA PHE A 460 -75.42 11.40 -40.24
C PHE A 460 -75.11 12.31 -41.43
N GLU A 461 -73.84 12.58 -41.70
CA GLU A 461 -73.43 13.30 -42.91
C GLU A 461 -73.80 12.52 -44.18
N SER A 462 -73.61 11.19 -44.22
CA SER A 462 -74.00 10.36 -45.38
C SER A 462 -75.52 10.38 -45.63
N GLN A 463 -76.31 10.58 -44.57
CA GLN A 463 -77.77 10.77 -44.62
C GLN A 463 -78.20 12.20 -44.98
N ASN A 464 -77.26 13.15 -45.13
CA ASN A 464 -77.54 14.59 -45.21
C ASN A 464 -78.24 15.17 -43.97
N LEU A 465 -78.10 14.52 -42.81
CA LEU A 465 -78.60 14.94 -41.50
C LEU A 465 -77.53 15.77 -40.77
N TYR A 466 -77.27 16.97 -41.29
CA TYR A 466 -76.14 17.79 -40.83
C TYR A 466 -76.28 18.30 -39.38
N LYS A 467 -77.51 18.43 -38.87
CA LYS A 467 -77.74 18.91 -37.50
C LYS A 467 -77.29 17.86 -36.48
N GLU A 468 -77.72 16.63 -36.67
CA GLU A 468 -77.34 15.46 -35.88
C GLU A 468 -75.82 15.24 -36.01
N SER A 469 -75.27 15.32 -37.23
CA SER A 469 -73.82 15.23 -37.44
C SER A 469 -73.04 16.26 -36.61
N LEU A 470 -73.51 17.51 -36.56
CA LEU A 470 -72.90 18.58 -35.77
C LEU A 470 -72.98 18.31 -34.26
N GLU A 471 -74.09 17.78 -33.74
CA GLU A 471 -74.23 17.43 -32.32
C GLU A 471 -73.21 16.37 -31.88
N TYR A 472 -73.00 15.33 -32.69
CA TYR A 472 -71.98 14.32 -32.41
C TYR A 472 -70.56 14.87 -32.56
N LEU A 473 -70.34 15.79 -33.50
CA LEU A 473 -69.05 16.46 -33.67
C LEU A 473 -68.74 17.38 -32.47
N GLN A 474 -69.73 18.07 -31.91
CA GLN A 474 -69.59 18.85 -30.67
C GLN A 474 -69.27 17.96 -29.46
N ARG A 475 -69.93 16.80 -29.33
CA ARG A 475 -69.58 15.81 -28.28
C ARG A 475 -68.15 15.31 -28.44
N PHE A 476 -67.73 15.04 -29.68
CA PHE A 476 -66.34 14.68 -29.99
C PHE A 476 -65.38 15.80 -29.59
N GLU A 477 -65.71 17.06 -29.88
CA GLU A 477 -64.90 18.23 -29.51
C GLU A 477 -64.78 18.39 -28.00
N ILE A 478 -65.86 18.21 -27.23
CA ILE A 478 -65.82 18.22 -25.76
C ILE A 478 -64.89 17.12 -25.24
N ILE A 479 -64.97 15.90 -25.79
CA ILE A 479 -64.05 14.82 -25.42
C ILE A 479 -62.61 15.18 -25.84
N ARG A 480 -62.40 15.74 -27.03
CA ARG A 480 -61.09 16.17 -27.50
C ARG A 480 -60.49 17.28 -26.63
N GLU A 481 -61.29 18.26 -26.20
CA GLU A 481 -60.92 19.38 -25.33
C GLU A 481 -60.69 18.94 -23.89
N SER A 482 -61.48 17.98 -23.38
CA SER A 482 -61.23 17.33 -22.07
C SER A 482 -59.86 16.64 -22.05
N ILE A 483 -59.44 16.04 -23.18
CA ILE A 483 -58.11 15.44 -23.35
C ILE A 483 -57.00 16.52 -23.46
N THR A 484 -57.30 17.77 -23.82
CA THR A 484 -56.27 18.77 -24.19
C THR A 484 -56.11 20.03 -23.32
N SER A 485 -57.12 20.61 -22.65
CA SER A 485 -56.96 22.00 -22.17
C SER A 485 -57.07 22.27 -20.66
N ASN A 486 -58.19 21.99 -19.99
CA ASN A 486 -58.49 22.75 -18.75
C ASN A 486 -58.22 22.02 -17.42
N GLU A 487 -58.36 20.70 -17.35
CA GLU A 487 -57.91 19.94 -16.16
C GLU A 487 -56.39 19.79 -16.12
N LYS A 488 -55.74 19.72 -17.29
CA LYS A 488 -54.28 19.73 -17.36
C LYS A 488 -53.68 20.98 -16.76
N LEU A 489 -54.16 22.18 -17.11
CA LEU A 489 -53.53 23.42 -16.64
C LEU A 489 -53.78 23.68 -15.15
N ALA A 490 -54.99 23.39 -14.66
CA ALA A 490 -55.34 23.53 -13.25
C ALA A 490 -54.64 22.48 -12.39
N ALA A 491 -54.61 21.21 -12.82
CA ALA A 491 -53.84 20.17 -12.16
C ALA A 491 -52.34 20.45 -12.27
N ILE A 492 -51.81 20.99 -13.38
CA ILE A 492 -50.40 21.42 -13.53
C ILE A 492 -50.05 22.46 -12.49
N ASN A 493 -50.85 23.50 -12.36
CA ASN A 493 -50.57 24.57 -11.40
C ASN A 493 -50.72 24.08 -9.95
N GLN A 494 -51.72 23.25 -9.66
CA GLN A 494 -51.96 22.73 -8.30
C GLN A 494 -50.90 21.70 -7.88
N MET A 495 -50.47 20.82 -8.79
CA MET A 495 -49.36 19.91 -8.52
C MET A 495 -47.98 20.55 -8.63
N ASP A 496 -47.76 21.60 -9.41
CA ASP A 496 -46.47 22.31 -9.34
C ASP A 496 -46.32 22.97 -7.97
N ILE A 497 -47.41 23.45 -7.37
CA ILE A 497 -47.45 23.91 -5.98
C ILE A 497 -47.16 22.75 -5.01
N GLU A 498 -47.82 21.59 -5.16
CA GLU A 498 -47.57 20.42 -4.30
C GLU A 498 -46.17 19.83 -4.48
N LEU A 499 -45.66 19.71 -5.70
CA LEU A 499 -44.32 19.19 -6.01
C LEU A 499 -43.24 20.14 -5.48
N THR A 500 -43.44 21.46 -5.60
CA THR A 500 -42.56 22.46 -4.97
C THR A 500 -42.63 22.36 -3.43
N SER A 501 -43.80 22.06 -2.87
CA SER A 501 -43.95 21.85 -1.43
C SER A 501 -43.24 20.58 -0.97
N LEU A 502 -43.30 19.51 -1.76
CA LEU A 502 -42.67 18.22 -1.49
C LEU A 502 -41.14 18.30 -1.63
N GLU A 503 -40.64 18.96 -2.67
CA GLU A 503 -39.21 19.26 -2.85
C GLU A 503 -38.67 20.08 -1.66
N LYS A 504 -39.44 21.07 -1.20
CA LYS A 504 -39.08 21.89 -0.04
C LYS A 504 -39.15 21.12 1.27
N GLN A 505 -40.10 20.20 1.42
CA GLN A 505 -40.20 19.28 2.55
C GLN A 505 -38.96 18.36 2.60
N LYS A 506 -38.57 17.80 1.45
CA LYS A 506 -37.40 16.95 1.31
C LYS A 506 -36.09 17.70 1.55
N GLU A 507 -36.00 18.94 1.11
CA GLU A 507 -34.86 19.83 1.40
C GLU A 507 -34.76 20.11 2.90
N LEU A 508 -35.88 20.34 3.59
CA LEU A 508 -35.92 20.50 5.06
C LEU A 508 -35.50 19.22 5.79
N ASP A 509 -35.99 18.05 5.37
CA ASP A 509 -35.63 16.76 5.97
C ASP A 509 -34.14 16.42 5.74
N LEU A 510 -33.61 16.77 4.56
CA LEU A 510 -32.18 16.65 4.27
C LEU A 510 -31.36 17.61 5.13
N LEU A 511 -31.80 18.86 5.31
CA LEU A 511 -31.16 19.83 6.21
C LEU A 511 -31.21 19.38 7.67
N GLU A 512 -32.31 18.78 8.13
CA GLU A 512 -32.43 18.21 9.47
C GLU A 512 -31.49 17.01 9.65
N ARG A 513 -31.39 16.13 8.64
CA ARG A 513 -30.42 15.04 8.63
C ARG A 513 -28.98 15.56 8.63
N GLU A 514 -28.64 16.53 7.79
CA GLU A 514 -27.31 17.15 7.77
C GLU A 514 -26.98 17.80 9.10
N ASN A 515 -27.92 18.54 9.71
CA ASN A 515 -27.75 19.10 11.04
C ASN A 515 -27.59 18.00 12.12
N SER A 516 -28.28 16.87 11.98
CA SER A 516 -28.11 15.71 12.88
C SER A 516 -26.75 15.03 12.71
N ILE A 517 -26.22 15.01 11.48
CA ILE A 517 -24.88 14.47 11.17
C ILE A 517 -23.82 15.44 11.69
N ILE A 518 -23.94 16.73 11.41
CA ILE A 518 -23.05 17.78 11.91
C ILE A 518 -23.05 17.80 13.44
N SER A 519 -24.20 17.66 14.09
CA SER A 519 -24.25 17.59 15.56
C SER A 519 -23.59 16.31 16.11
N ARG A 520 -23.78 15.15 15.45
CA ARG A 520 -23.06 13.91 15.79
C ARG A 520 -21.55 14.01 15.53
N GLU A 521 -21.14 14.66 14.45
CA GLU A 521 -19.74 14.94 14.14
C GLU A 521 -19.14 15.91 15.15
N LEU A 522 -19.88 16.93 15.57
CA LEU A 522 -19.50 17.85 16.64
C LEU A 522 -19.40 17.12 17.98
N GLU A 523 -20.27 16.16 18.28
CA GLU A 523 -20.13 15.30 19.47
C GLU A 523 -18.92 14.37 19.37
N LYS A 524 -18.64 13.80 18.19
CA LYS A 524 -17.40 13.05 17.94
C LYS A 524 -16.18 13.95 18.07
N GLU A 525 -16.20 15.18 17.57
CA GLU A 525 -15.11 16.15 17.73
C GLU A 525 -14.94 16.54 19.20
N LYS A 526 -16.03 16.73 19.96
CA LYS A 526 -15.97 16.95 21.41
C LYS A 526 -15.35 15.74 22.11
N LEU A 527 -15.74 14.51 21.74
CA LEU A 527 -15.19 13.29 22.29
C LEU A 527 -13.70 13.13 21.94
N ILE A 528 -13.32 13.36 20.68
CA ILE A 528 -11.92 13.37 20.21
C ILE A 528 -11.14 14.46 20.95
N ARG A 529 -11.71 15.65 21.14
CA ARG A 529 -11.08 16.75 21.90
C ARG A 529 -10.92 16.38 23.37
N VAL A 530 -11.90 15.71 23.99
CA VAL A 530 -11.79 15.19 25.36
C VAL A 530 -10.74 14.09 25.43
N ILE A 531 -10.67 13.18 24.45
CA ILE A 531 -9.61 12.16 24.34
C ILE A 531 -8.25 12.81 24.15
N LEU A 532 -8.13 13.85 23.33
CA LEU A 532 -6.90 14.62 23.14
C LEU A 532 -6.54 15.37 24.42
N ILE A 533 -7.49 15.94 25.15
CA ILE A 533 -7.26 16.56 26.47
C ILE A 533 -6.81 15.49 27.46
N MET A 534 -7.40 14.29 27.47
CA MET A 534 -6.95 13.18 28.32
C MET A 534 -5.56 12.68 27.92
N LEU A 535 -5.26 12.55 26.63
CA LEU A 535 -3.96 12.13 26.11
C LEU A 535 -2.90 13.19 26.37
N THR A 536 -3.21 14.48 26.19
CA THR A 536 -2.31 15.59 26.52
C THR A 536 -2.12 15.70 28.02
N SER A 537 -3.17 15.50 28.83
CA SER A 537 -3.07 15.41 30.29
C SER A 537 -2.24 14.20 30.72
N ALA A 538 -2.40 13.05 30.07
CA ALA A 538 -1.61 11.85 30.30
C ALA A 538 -0.16 12.03 29.84
N LEU A 539 0.08 12.70 28.72
CA LEU A 539 1.39 13.11 28.22
C LEU A 539 2.02 14.15 29.14
N LEU A 540 1.23 15.04 29.73
CA LEU A 540 1.69 16.07 30.66
C LEU A 540 1.96 15.45 32.02
N LEU A 541 1.17 14.47 32.47
CA LEU A 541 1.45 13.62 33.63
C LEU A 541 2.66 12.74 33.40
N PHE A 542 2.83 12.20 32.19
CA PHE A 542 4.00 11.44 31.79
C PHE A 542 5.22 12.34 31.66
N ALA A 543 5.08 13.56 31.16
CA ALA A 543 6.14 14.57 31.11
C ALA A 543 6.47 15.06 32.51
N VAL A 544 5.49 15.26 33.39
CA VAL A 544 5.69 15.56 34.81
C VAL A 544 6.35 14.36 35.50
N SER A 545 5.94 13.14 35.20
CA SER A 545 6.58 11.91 35.69
C SER A 545 8.01 11.81 35.18
N LEU A 546 8.27 12.13 33.92
CA LEU A 546 9.60 12.21 33.32
C LEU A 546 10.40 13.38 33.89
N ILE A 547 9.79 14.50 34.26
CA ILE A 547 10.42 15.63 34.93
C ILE A 547 10.70 15.26 36.38
N LEU A 548 9.83 14.52 37.06
CA LEU A 548 10.01 14.01 38.41
C LEU A 548 11.05 12.91 38.44
N TYR A 549 11.06 12.04 37.42
CA TYR A 549 12.05 11.00 37.18
C TYR A 549 13.37 11.62 36.75
N SER A 550 13.37 12.62 35.88
CA SER A 550 14.55 13.42 35.51
C SER A 550 15.02 14.26 36.68
N ARG A 551 14.13 14.75 37.56
CA ARG A 551 14.48 15.41 38.83
C ARG A 551 14.95 14.39 39.85
N SER A 552 14.46 13.17 39.83
CA SER A 552 14.89 12.07 40.69
C SER A 552 16.26 11.60 40.26
N ILE A 553 16.47 11.40 38.97
CA ILE A 553 17.77 11.21 38.31
C ILE A 553 18.63 12.42 38.53
N LYS A 554 18.15 13.66 38.43
CA LYS A 554 18.95 14.86 38.67
C LYS A 554 19.26 15.00 40.15
N ARG A 555 18.39 14.58 41.06
CA ARG A 555 18.64 14.48 42.51
C ARG A 555 19.57 13.32 42.82
N SER A 556 19.51 12.23 42.08
CA SER A 556 20.37 11.06 42.19
C SER A 556 21.73 11.34 41.56
N ASN A 557 21.76 12.15 40.51
CA ASN A 557 22.92 12.68 39.81
C ASN A 557 23.44 13.91 40.54
N GLN A 558 22.63 14.61 41.33
CA GLN A 558 23.06 15.66 42.26
C GLN A 558 23.58 14.99 43.50
N LYS A 559 22.97 13.91 44.01
CA LYS A 559 23.55 13.09 45.07
C LYS A 559 24.82 12.42 44.60
N LEU A 560 24.85 11.90 43.36
CA LEU A 560 26.04 11.35 42.74
C LEU A 560 26.99 12.46 42.35
N ALA A 561 26.54 13.68 42.01
CA ALA A 561 27.41 14.84 41.77
C ALA A 561 27.82 15.51 43.06
N ASP A 562 27.13 15.29 44.18
CA ASP A 562 27.45 15.72 45.53
C ASP A 562 28.36 14.66 46.13
N GLU A 563 28.20 13.39 45.78
CA GLU A 563 29.08 12.28 46.11
C GLU A 563 30.35 12.37 45.27
N ILE A 564 30.22 12.62 43.96
CA ILE A 564 31.31 13.03 43.07
C ILE A 564 31.83 14.37 43.55
N ASN A 565 31.07 15.40 43.93
CA ASN A 565 31.65 16.65 44.44
C ASN A 565 32.27 16.45 45.81
N THR A 566 31.81 15.54 46.66
CA THR A 566 32.50 15.18 47.92
C THR A 566 33.70 14.33 47.63
N ARG A 567 33.68 13.55 46.55
CA ARG A 567 34.79 12.74 46.07
C ARG A 567 35.80 13.58 45.31
N THR A 568 35.35 14.61 44.62
CA THR A 568 36.07 15.65 43.87
C THR A 568 36.48 16.74 44.83
N GLN A 569 35.79 16.97 45.95
CA GLN A 569 36.27 17.72 47.12
C GLN A 569 37.20 16.85 47.93
N SER A 570 37.02 15.54 48.01
CA SER A 570 37.99 14.66 48.66
C SER A 570 39.21 14.48 47.78
N GLU A 571 39.05 14.52 46.46
CA GLU A 571 40.10 14.49 45.44
C GLU A 571 40.64 15.89 45.24
N ALA A 572 39.88 16.97 45.47
CA ALA A 572 40.36 18.34 45.49
C ALA A 572 40.98 18.68 46.82
N VAL A 573 40.59 18.05 47.92
CA VAL A 573 41.33 18.00 49.19
C VAL A 573 42.48 17.03 49.01
N LEU A 574 42.39 15.94 48.25
CA LEU A 574 43.54 15.12 47.92
C LEU A 574 44.45 15.86 46.94
N GLN A 575 43.91 16.75 46.12
CA GLN A 575 44.60 17.56 45.12
C GLN A 575 45.05 18.88 45.71
N GLU A 576 44.44 19.37 46.79
CA GLU A 576 44.83 20.50 47.63
C GLU A 576 45.79 20.01 48.68
N LEU A 577 45.69 18.77 49.16
CA LEU A 577 46.69 18.08 49.98
C LEU A 577 47.80 17.55 49.09
N LYS A 578 47.54 17.20 47.82
CA LYS A 578 48.58 16.95 46.81
C LYS A 578 49.11 18.26 46.28
N GLN A 579 48.37 19.35 46.23
CA GLN A 579 48.85 20.69 45.91
C GLN A 579 49.47 21.34 47.11
N GLU A 580 49.16 20.98 48.34
CA GLU A 580 49.79 21.40 49.59
C GLU A 580 50.92 20.43 49.88
N LEU A 581 50.92 19.21 49.34
CA LEU A 581 52.08 18.35 49.27
C LEU A 581 52.94 18.73 48.08
N GLU A 582 52.40 19.25 46.97
CA GLU A 582 53.12 19.74 45.80
C GLU A 582 53.52 21.19 46.02
N GLN A 583 52.84 21.97 46.86
CA GLN A 583 53.15 23.31 47.35
C GLN A 583 53.92 23.19 48.64
N ARG A 584 53.79 22.15 49.47
CA ARG A 584 54.88 21.81 50.40
C ARG A 584 56.00 21.22 49.62
N VAL A 585 55.85 20.47 48.54
CA VAL A 585 56.98 20.02 47.72
C VAL A 585 57.45 21.16 46.87
N LYS A 586 56.71 22.22 46.55
CA LYS A 586 57.11 23.39 45.74
C LYS A 586 57.41 24.60 46.60
N ASP A 587 57.06 24.62 47.87
CA ASP A 587 57.57 25.47 48.95
C ASP A 587 58.74 24.73 49.57
N ARG A 588 58.80 23.40 49.60
CA ARG A 588 60.04 22.65 49.86
C ARG A 588 60.90 22.60 48.62
N THR A 589 60.39 22.80 47.41
CA THR A 589 61.14 22.93 46.15
C THR A 589 61.21 24.38 45.73
N SER A 590 60.65 25.34 46.46
CA SER A 590 60.91 26.79 46.38
C SER A 590 61.66 27.22 47.62
N ASP A 591 61.63 26.47 48.71
CA ASP A 591 62.64 26.46 49.74
C ASP A 591 63.78 25.65 49.18
N LEU A 592 63.65 24.46 48.58
CA LEU A 592 64.72 23.79 47.84
C LEU A 592 64.91 24.37 46.44
N MET A 593 64.18 25.37 45.94
CA MET A 593 64.59 26.16 44.76
C MET A 593 65.08 27.51 45.21
N ASP A 594 64.71 28.11 46.33
CA ASP A 594 65.40 29.27 46.91
C ASP A 594 66.66 28.78 47.61
N ILE A 595 66.70 27.56 48.12
CA ILE A 595 67.84 26.78 48.60
C ILE A 595 68.42 25.96 47.46
N ASN A 596 67.79 25.68 46.30
CA ASN A 596 68.48 25.30 45.03
C ASN A 596 68.65 26.48 44.09
N GLU A 597 68.48 27.72 44.49
CA GLU A 597 68.79 28.92 43.71
C GLU A 597 69.71 29.75 44.56
N GLN A 598 69.65 29.62 45.89
CA GLN A 598 70.80 29.77 46.78
C GLN A 598 71.71 28.55 46.68
N LEU A 599 71.30 27.28 46.60
CA LEU A 599 72.21 26.17 46.23
C LEU A 599 72.49 26.26 44.75
N LYS A 600 71.63 26.45 43.76
CA LYS A 600 72.14 26.67 42.38
C LYS A 600 72.90 27.98 42.29
N ASP A 601 72.72 29.01 43.11
CA ASP A 601 73.72 30.09 43.15
C ASP A 601 74.94 29.69 43.96
N THR A 602 74.87 28.75 44.89
CA THR A 602 75.98 28.19 45.68
C THR A 602 76.44 26.85 45.10
N VAL A 603 76.04 26.45 43.90
CA VAL A 603 76.27 25.17 43.15
C VAL A 603 76.40 25.56 41.70
N ILE A 604 76.04 26.76 41.28
CA ILE A 604 76.59 27.49 40.14
C ILE A 604 77.64 28.46 40.68
N ARG A 605 77.65 28.94 41.93
CA ARG A 605 78.89 29.43 42.60
C ARG A 605 79.66 28.32 43.29
N ASN A 606 79.14 27.17 43.71
CA ASN A 606 80.01 26.04 44.04
C ASN A 606 80.19 25.08 42.88
N LYS A 607 79.47 25.03 41.76
CA LYS A 607 79.99 24.38 40.52
C LYS A 607 80.55 25.39 39.55
N ARG A 608 80.40 26.72 39.69
CA ARG A 608 81.42 27.61 39.12
C ARG A 608 82.58 27.66 40.07
N SER A 609 82.49 27.79 41.39
CA SER A 609 83.66 27.69 42.26
C SER A 609 84.08 26.27 42.62
N GLU A 610 83.44 25.17 42.22
CA GLU A 610 83.98 23.79 42.17
C GLU A 610 84.23 23.43 40.72
N LYS A 611 83.66 24.02 39.68
CA LYS A 611 84.26 23.83 38.34
C LYS A 611 85.39 24.82 38.13
N ILE A 612 85.52 25.87 38.93
CA ILE A 612 86.64 26.83 39.06
C ILE A 612 87.45 26.49 40.30
N LEU A 613 86.98 25.85 41.39
CA LEU A 613 87.91 25.18 42.34
C LEU A 613 88.33 23.87 41.75
N MET A 614 87.51 23.07 41.09
CA MET A 614 88.00 21.88 40.39
C MET A 614 88.75 22.35 39.15
N GLU A 615 88.40 23.36 38.36
CA GLU A 615 89.32 23.94 37.36
C GLU A 615 90.44 24.78 37.98
N ALA A 616 90.46 25.18 39.26
CA ALA A 616 91.57 25.91 39.93
C ALA A 616 92.30 25.13 41.03
N GLU A 617 91.90 23.91 41.32
CA GLU A 617 92.61 22.80 41.97
C GLU A 617 93.14 21.91 40.84
N LYS A 618 92.38 21.75 39.74
CA LYS A 618 92.87 21.29 38.44
C LYS A 618 93.67 22.40 37.76
N MET A 619 93.52 23.71 37.98
CA MET A 619 94.48 24.78 37.55
C MET A 619 95.45 25.20 38.66
N ALA A 620 95.33 24.76 39.91
CA ALA A 620 96.45 24.81 40.85
C ALA A 620 97.36 23.62 40.61
N GLY A 621 96.77 22.43 40.41
CA GLY A 621 97.43 21.24 39.87
C GLY A 621 97.97 21.51 38.47
N ILE A 622 97.14 21.83 37.47
CA ILE A 622 97.59 22.33 36.15
C ILE A 622 98.38 23.64 36.31
N GLY A 623 98.37 24.37 37.41
CA GLY A 623 99.14 25.61 37.57
C GLY A 623 100.58 25.36 37.97
N GLU A 624 100.79 24.54 38.99
CA GLU A 624 102.09 23.95 39.36
C GLU A 624 102.63 23.12 38.19
N LEU A 625 101.76 22.31 37.57
CA LEU A 625 102.12 21.52 36.40
C LEU A 625 102.32 22.37 35.16
N ALA A 626 101.59 23.47 34.95
CA ALA A 626 101.80 24.37 33.81
C ALA A 626 103.09 25.15 33.97
N ALA A 627 103.50 25.50 35.19
CA ALA A 627 104.82 26.09 35.39
C ALA A 627 105.93 25.11 34.98
N GLY A 628 105.81 23.84 35.36
CA GLY A 628 106.72 22.76 34.96
C GLY A 628 106.66 22.44 33.46
N ILE A 629 105.47 22.11 32.94
CA ILE A 629 105.18 21.78 31.54
C ILE A 629 105.53 22.96 30.62
N ALA A 630 105.20 24.20 30.99
CA ALA A 630 105.57 25.36 30.17
C ALA A 630 107.08 25.56 30.16
N HIS A 631 107.80 25.25 31.25
CA HIS A 631 109.25 25.31 31.25
C HIS A 631 109.85 24.18 30.39
N GLU A 632 109.27 22.98 30.45
CA GLU A 632 109.71 21.80 29.69
C GLU A 632 109.38 21.90 28.19
N ILE A 633 108.28 22.54 27.81
CA ILE A 633 107.92 22.80 26.41
C ILE A 633 108.64 24.06 25.87
N ARG A 634 108.79 25.12 26.69
CA ARG A 634 109.44 26.38 26.26
C ARG A 634 110.91 26.18 25.92
N ASN A 635 111.61 25.31 26.65
CA ASN A 635 113.03 25.03 26.43
C ASN A 635 113.30 24.51 24.98
N PRO A 636 112.70 23.40 24.51
CA PRO A 636 112.87 22.92 23.15
C PRO A 636 112.31 23.90 22.10
N ILE A 637 111.18 24.58 22.35
CA ILE A 637 110.62 25.58 21.41
C ILE A 637 111.56 26.79 21.23
N ALA A 638 112.17 27.29 22.30
CA ALA A 638 113.11 28.41 22.24
C ALA A 638 114.37 28.03 21.44
N ILE A 639 114.86 26.80 21.62
CA ILE A 639 115.97 26.26 20.84
C ILE A 639 115.55 26.15 19.37
N ILE A 640 114.41 25.52 19.07
CA ILE A 640 113.84 25.39 17.71
C ILE A 640 113.75 26.74 17.00
N LYS A 641 113.20 27.76 17.67
CA LYS A 641 113.05 29.11 17.10
C LYS A 641 114.40 29.79 16.85
N SER A 642 115.34 29.69 17.80
CA SER A 642 116.67 30.27 17.66
C SER A 642 117.48 29.61 16.54
N THR A 643 117.36 28.28 16.38
CA THR A 643 118.08 27.53 15.34
C THR A 643 117.47 27.78 13.96
N ALA A 644 116.14 27.95 13.86
CA ALA A 644 115.46 28.34 12.62
C ALA A 644 115.77 29.79 12.20
N GLN A 645 115.93 30.72 13.15
CA GLN A 645 116.35 32.10 12.86
C GLN A 645 117.78 32.17 12.35
N TYR A 646 118.69 31.38 12.93
CA TYR A 646 120.08 31.27 12.48
C TYR A 646 120.20 30.70 11.05
N LEU A 647 119.32 29.76 10.68
CA LEU A 647 119.24 29.19 9.32
C LEU A 647 118.85 30.21 8.24
N LYS A 648 118.24 31.34 8.63
CA LYS A 648 117.85 32.43 7.73
C LYS A 648 119.02 33.33 7.32
N GLU A 649 120.12 33.32 8.09
CA GLU A 649 121.29 34.19 7.88
C GLU A 649 122.53 33.44 7.33
N ASN A 650 122.60 32.10 7.46
CA ASN A 650 123.74 31.30 6.98
C ASN A 650 123.33 29.93 6.40
N TYR A 651 123.68 29.67 5.13
CA TYR A 651 123.23 28.50 4.36
C TYR A 651 124.19 27.28 4.37
N SER A 652 125.25 27.26 5.19
CA SER A 652 126.34 26.27 5.07
C SER A 652 126.29 25.05 6.01
N GLU A 653 125.38 24.95 6.99
CA GLU A 653 125.28 23.80 7.93
C GLU A 653 123.85 23.23 8.10
N THR A 654 123.14 23.05 7.01
CA THR A 654 121.68 22.78 7.01
C THR A 654 121.27 21.44 7.65
N GLU A 655 122.11 20.40 7.60
CA GLU A 655 121.70 19.05 8.02
C GLU A 655 121.73 18.83 9.55
N LYS A 656 122.80 19.28 10.23
CA LYS A 656 122.93 19.16 11.69
C LYS A 656 121.86 19.98 12.41
N ILE A 657 121.49 21.10 11.80
CA ILE A 657 120.42 21.96 12.27
C ILE A 657 119.06 21.26 12.17
N MET A 658 118.76 20.57 11.07
CA MET A 658 117.48 19.83 10.92
C MET A 658 117.31 18.68 11.93
N LYS A 659 118.38 17.93 12.27
CA LYS A 659 118.27 16.83 13.25
C LYS A 659 117.93 17.29 14.65
N ASN A 660 118.49 18.42 15.09
CA ASN A 660 118.17 19.00 16.40
C ASN A 660 116.72 19.51 16.46
N LEU A 661 116.16 19.96 15.34
CA LEU A 661 114.76 20.39 15.26
C LEU A 661 113.79 19.21 15.43
N ILE A 662 114.11 18.05 14.87
CA ILE A 662 113.25 16.86 14.93
C ILE A 662 113.23 16.26 16.35
N TYR A 663 114.40 16.05 16.97
CA TYR A 663 114.49 15.46 18.32
C TYR A 663 113.69 16.26 19.36
N ASN A 664 113.81 17.58 19.33
CA ASN A 664 113.08 18.46 20.25
C ASN A 664 111.58 18.51 19.95
N SER A 665 111.14 18.12 18.75
CA SER A 665 109.73 18.01 18.39
C SER A 665 109.11 16.73 18.95
N ASP A 666 109.83 15.61 18.94
CA ASP A 666 109.31 14.32 19.39
C ASP A 666 109.16 14.26 20.92
N GLU A 667 110.05 14.91 21.67
CA GLU A 667 109.94 15.07 23.13
C GLU A 667 108.67 15.85 23.53
N ILE A 668 108.32 16.90 22.78
CA ILE A 668 107.08 17.67 23.00
C ILE A 668 105.85 16.76 22.78
N ASN A 669 105.90 15.87 21.79
CA ASN A 669 104.77 14.99 21.47
C ASN A 669 104.52 13.93 22.55
N GLN A 670 105.56 13.35 23.16
CA GLN A 670 105.37 12.32 24.20
C GLN A 670 104.74 12.89 25.48
N VAL A 671 105.14 14.10 25.87
CA VAL A 671 104.56 14.80 27.02
C VAL A 671 103.08 15.11 26.78
N ILE A 672 102.72 15.52 25.55
CA ILE A 672 101.33 15.76 25.16
C ILE A 672 100.50 14.46 25.19
N PHE A 673 101.04 13.35 24.71
CA PHE A 673 100.29 12.08 24.60
C PHE A 673 99.84 11.52 25.96
N LYS A 674 100.76 11.44 26.94
CA LYS A 674 100.43 10.96 28.30
C LYS A 674 99.41 11.87 29.00
N LEU A 675 99.41 13.16 28.66
CA LEU A 675 98.48 14.15 29.19
C LEU A 675 97.07 13.99 28.60
N MET A 676 96.97 13.54 27.33
CA MET A 676 95.69 13.23 26.67
C MET A 676 95.04 11.93 27.18
N GLU A 677 95.83 10.94 27.60
CA GLU A 677 95.28 9.69 28.17
C GLU A 677 94.67 9.90 29.57
N PHE A 678 95.28 10.75 30.41
CA PHE A 678 94.72 11.13 31.72
C PHE A 678 93.36 11.83 31.60
N ALA A 679 93.14 12.59 30.53
CA ALA A 679 91.91 13.34 30.31
C ALA A 679 90.72 12.50 29.81
N LYS A 680 90.87 11.19 29.54
CA LYS A 680 89.86 10.35 28.86
C LYS A 680 89.23 9.24 29.71
N LEU A 681 89.52 9.16 31.01
CA LEU A 681 89.14 8.04 31.89
C LEU A 681 87.84 8.32 32.68
N ASP A 682 86.67 8.33 32.03
CA ASP A 682 85.43 8.80 32.69
C ASP A 682 84.29 7.76 32.85
N SER A 683 84.39 6.55 32.30
CA SER A 683 83.36 5.51 32.55
C SER A 683 83.90 4.10 32.32
N PRO A 684 84.14 3.29 33.37
CA PRO A 684 84.57 1.92 33.20
C PRO A 684 83.44 1.08 32.59
N ASN A 685 83.79 0.16 31.69
CA ASN A 685 82.85 -0.77 31.06
C ASN A 685 83.19 -2.21 31.52
N PRO A 686 82.72 -2.63 32.70
CA PRO A 686 83.20 -3.86 33.32
C PRO A 686 82.61 -5.12 32.69
N GLU A 687 83.48 -6.07 32.37
CA GLU A 687 83.18 -7.36 31.75
C GLU A 687 83.67 -8.54 32.62
N GLU A 688 83.13 -9.74 32.38
CA GLU A 688 83.52 -10.95 33.12
C GLU A 688 84.80 -11.57 32.53
N VAL A 689 85.87 -11.55 33.33
CA VAL A 689 87.23 -11.95 32.91
C VAL A 689 87.75 -13.07 33.79
N LYS A 690 88.27 -14.13 33.16
CA LYS A 690 89.03 -15.18 33.86
C LYS A 690 90.44 -14.66 34.17
N ILE A 691 90.70 -14.41 35.45
CA ILE A 691 91.81 -13.57 35.89
C ILE A 691 93.19 -14.19 35.64
N SER A 692 93.34 -15.50 35.85
CA SER A 692 94.62 -16.19 35.66
C SER A 692 95.03 -16.23 34.19
N THR A 693 94.05 -16.41 33.30
CA THR A 693 94.25 -16.37 31.85
C THR A 693 94.61 -14.94 31.38
N PHE A 694 93.93 -13.92 31.90
CA PHE A 694 94.16 -12.51 31.53
C PHE A 694 95.55 -12.01 31.92
N LEU A 695 96.05 -12.39 33.10
CA LEU A 695 97.39 -11.98 33.55
C LEU A 695 98.51 -12.52 32.67
N LYS A 696 98.39 -13.76 32.18
CA LYS A 696 99.39 -14.36 31.28
C LYS A 696 99.53 -13.55 29.98
N ILE A 697 98.40 -13.14 29.40
CA ILE A 697 98.37 -12.30 28.18
C ILE A 697 99.06 -10.95 28.42
N CYS A 698 98.84 -10.33 29.59
CA CYS A 698 99.45 -9.05 29.90
C CYS A 698 100.99 -9.16 30.08
N LEU A 699 101.48 -10.29 30.60
CA LEU A 699 102.90 -10.51 30.88
C LEU A 699 103.74 -10.81 29.62
N GLU A 700 103.15 -11.39 28.57
CA GLU A 700 103.84 -11.71 27.30
C GLU A 700 104.55 -10.49 26.69
N LYS A 701 104.01 -9.28 26.88
CA LYS A 701 104.59 -8.03 26.34
C LYS A 701 105.97 -7.69 26.89
N PHE A 702 106.32 -8.22 28.06
CA PHE A 702 107.57 -7.91 28.76
C PHE A 702 108.58 -9.06 28.70
N GLU A 703 108.25 -10.17 28.03
CA GLU A 703 109.05 -11.38 28.00
C GLU A 703 110.46 -11.13 27.44
N TYR A 704 110.59 -10.33 26.38
CA TYR A 704 111.87 -9.97 25.78
C TYR A 704 112.79 -9.22 26.75
N GLU A 705 112.26 -8.21 27.46
CA GLU A 705 113.04 -7.38 28.38
C GLU A 705 113.42 -8.13 29.67
N ILE A 706 112.52 -8.99 30.17
CA ILE A 706 112.76 -9.89 31.30
C ILE A 706 113.88 -10.89 30.99
N VAL A 707 113.86 -11.50 29.79
CA VAL A 707 114.90 -12.45 29.34
C VAL A 707 116.23 -11.73 29.10
N GLN A 708 116.21 -10.58 28.42
CA GLN A 708 117.43 -9.81 28.09
C GLN A 708 118.17 -9.35 29.35
N ARG A 709 117.43 -8.94 30.40
CA ARG A 709 118.00 -8.48 31.68
C ARG A 709 118.21 -9.60 32.69
N GLN A 710 117.88 -10.86 32.35
CA GLN A 710 118.01 -12.04 33.21
C GLN A 710 117.25 -11.91 34.55
N ILE A 711 116.01 -11.42 34.48
CA ILE A 711 115.10 -11.27 35.62
C ILE A 711 114.23 -12.52 35.75
N GLU A 712 114.13 -13.11 36.94
CA GLU A 712 113.30 -14.28 37.22
C GLU A 712 111.85 -13.85 37.51
N LEU A 713 110.89 -14.35 36.73
CA LEU A 713 109.48 -14.12 36.96
C LEU A 713 108.85 -15.33 37.67
N ARG A 714 108.31 -15.12 38.88
CA ARG A 714 107.60 -16.14 39.66
C ARG A 714 106.10 -15.86 39.65
N ILE A 715 105.33 -16.87 39.26
CA ILE A 715 103.87 -16.78 39.23
C ILE A 715 103.32 -17.84 40.18
N GLU A 716 102.66 -17.36 41.24
CA GLU A 716 101.98 -18.19 42.25
C GLU A 716 100.47 -18.06 42.04
N ASP A 717 99.91 -19.02 41.30
CA ASP A 717 98.52 -18.98 40.80
C ASP A 717 97.63 -20.04 41.49
N LEU A 718 96.31 -19.88 41.36
CA LEU A 718 95.31 -20.78 41.94
C LEU A 718 95.13 -22.05 41.09
N GLN A 719 94.80 -23.18 41.73
CA GLN A 719 94.56 -24.45 41.03
C GLN A 719 93.32 -24.45 40.11
N GLN A 720 92.40 -23.49 40.28
CA GLN A 720 91.22 -23.32 39.42
C GLN A 720 90.99 -21.83 39.13
N ASP A 721 90.79 -21.47 37.86
CA ASP A 721 90.68 -20.07 37.38
C ASP A 721 89.36 -19.41 37.83
N ILE A 722 89.44 -18.16 38.26
CA ILE A 722 88.31 -17.41 38.86
C ILE A 722 87.88 -16.28 37.91
N THR A 723 86.57 -16.16 37.70
CA THR A 723 85.98 -15.06 36.94
C THR A 723 85.74 -13.85 37.85
N VAL A 724 86.21 -12.68 37.44
CA VAL A 724 85.98 -11.38 38.09
C VAL A 724 85.36 -10.39 37.11
N LYS A 725 84.63 -9.38 37.61
CA LYS A 725 83.99 -8.37 36.77
C LYS A 725 84.79 -7.06 36.77
N ILE A 726 85.59 -6.82 35.73
CA ILE A 726 86.53 -5.69 35.61
C ILE A 726 86.55 -5.12 34.17
N ASP A 727 87.01 -3.89 33.95
CA ASP A 727 87.30 -3.37 32.61
C ASP A 727 88.71 -3.83 32.17
N ALA A 728 88.80 -4.75 31.21
CA ALA A 728 90.06 -5.35 30.80
C ALA A 728 91.07 -4.33 30.28
N LYS A 729 90.64 -3.28 29.58
CA LYS A 729 91.56 -2.29 28.98
C LYS A 729 92.18 -1.39 30.04
N LEU A 730 91.40 -0.99 31.02
CA LEU A 730 91.90 -0.15 32.10
C LEU A 730 92.81 -0.94 33.04
N TYR A 731 92.48 -2.21 33.30
CA TYR A 731 93.36 -3.09 34.07
C TYR A 731 94.66 -3.43 33.31
N GLU A 732 94.64 -3.52 31.98
CA GLU A 732 95.85 -3.70 31.17
C GLU A 732 96.82 -2.50 31.29
N ILE A 733 96.31 -1.27 31.27
CA ILE A 733 97.12 -0.04 31.47
C ILE A 733 97.69 0.00 32.89
N LEU A 734 96.85 -0.33 33.88
CA LEU A 734 97.26 -0.39 35.29
C LEU A 734 98.41 -1.39 35.47
N LEU A 735 98.25 -2.63 34.98
CA LEU A 735 99.25 -3.69 35.10
C LEU A 735 100.54 -3.35 34.34
N THR A 736 100.43 -2.77 33.14
CA THR A 736 101.59 -2.33 32.33
C THR A 736 102.44 -1.31 33.10
N ASN A 737 101.81 -0.33 33.76
CA ASN A 737 102.54 0.67 34.54
C ASN A 737 103.22 0.05 35.78
N LEU A 738 102.57 -0.90 36.44
CA LEU A 738 103.17 -1.58 37.60
C LEU A 738 104.35 -2.46 37.20
N ILE A 739 104.22 -3.24 36.12
CA ILE A 739 105.28 -4.13 35.63
C ILE A 739 106.46 -3.32 35.08
N SER A 740 106.22 -2.25 34.33
CA SER A 740 107.29 -1.37 33.83
C SER A 740 108.07 -0.72 34.98
N ASN A 741 107.38 -0.24 36.02
CA ASN A 741 108.04 0.32 37.19
C ASN A 741 108.88 -0.73 37.95
N ALA A 742 108.40 -1.97 38.05
CA ALA A 742 109.13 -3.08 38.65
C ALA A 742 110.39 -3.42 37.84
N LEU A 743 110.31 -3.48 36.51
CA LEU A 743 111.44 -3.76 35.62
C LEU A 743 112.51 -2.68 35.64
N GLU A 744 112.10 -1.40 35.63
CA GLU A 744 113.04 -0.28 35.72
C GLU A 744 113.70 -0.17 37.10
N GLY A 745 113.05 -0.68 38.15
CA GLY A 745 113.56 -0.68 39.51
C GLY A 745 114.69 -1.67 39.73
N ILE A 746 114.80 -2.70 38.88
CA ILE A 746 115.81 -3.75 38.92
C ILE A 746 116.96 -3.37 37.97
N LEU A 747 118.19 -3.25 38.49
CA LEU A 747 119.34 -2.76 37.71
C LEU A 747 119.97 -3.83 36.80
N ASP A 748 120.02 -5.08 37.28
CA ASP A 748 120.60 -6.22 36.54
C ASP A 748 119.70 -7.45 36.70
N LYS A 749 120.14 -8.48 37.46
CA LYS A 749 119.35 -9.68 37.77
C LYS A 749 118.46 -9.43 38.97
N GLY A 750 117.18 -9.76 38.87
CA GLY A 750 116.21 -9.60 39.94
C GLY A 750 115.08 -10.61 39.86
N ILE A 751 114.11 -10.48 40.74
CA ILE A 751 112.93 -11.34 40.84
C ILE A 751 111.70 -10.46 40.90
N ILE A 752 110.72 -10.77 40.07
CA ILE A 752 109.37 -10.24 40.17
C ILE A 752 108.43 -11.40 40.49
N THR A 753 107.63 -11.26 41.54
CA THR A 753 106.66 -12.26 41.98
C THR A 753 105.25 -11.71 41.83
N LEU A 754 104.38 -12.47 41.17
CA LEU A 754 102.95 -12.20 41.09
C LEU A 754 102.20 -13.33 41.78
N ALA A 755 101.40 -12.98 42.79
CA ALA A 755 100.62 -13.92 43.58
C ALA A 755 99.13 -13.61 43.52
N LEU A 756 98.31 -14.66 43.38
CA LEU A 756 96.85 -14.59 43.42
C LEU A 756 96.30 -15.42 44.56
N THR A 757 95.48 -14.81 45.42
CA THR A 757 94.83 -15.49 46.56
C THR A 757 93.33 -15.19 46.59
N LYS A 758 92.51 -16.25 46.71
CA LYS A 758 91.06 -16.10 46.89
C LYS A 758 90.71 -15.99 48.38
N GLU A 759 90.04 -14.91 48.75
CA GLU A 759 89.44 -14.72 50.07
C GLU A 759 87.91 -14.83 50.02
N GLN A 760 87.22 -14.81 51.16
CA GLN A 760 85.79 -15.12 51.24
C GLN A 760 84.90 -14.22 50.36
N THR A 761 85.24 -12.95 50.20
CA THR A 761 84.43 -11.93 49.49
C THR A 761 85.19 -11.17 48.41
N CYS A 762 86.48 -11.46 48.22
CA CYS A 762 87.33 -10.78 47.23
C CYS A 762 88.46 -11.68 46.74
N LEU A 763 89.02 -11.29 45.60
CA LEU A 763 90.26 -11.82 45.05
C LEU A 763 91.38 -10.81 45.31
N LEU A 764 92.44 -11.27 45.97
CA LEU A 764 93.64 -10.47 46.23
C LEU A 764 94.69 -10.74 45.15
N MET A 765 95.20 -9.66 44.53
CA MET A 765 96.33 -9.68 43.60
C MET A 765 97.51 -8.90 44.17
N GLU A 766 98.67 -9.55 44.24
CA GLU A 766 99.89 -8.96 44.76
C GLU A 766 101.01 -9.00 43.71
N ILE A 767 101.69 -7.86 43.50
CA ILE A 767 102.86 -7.74 42.62
C ILE A 767 104.03 -7.24 43.47
N THR A 768 105.11 -8.02 43.52
CA THR A 768 106.31 -7.71 44.33
C THR A 768 107.57 -7.80 43.49
N ASP A 769 108.42 -6.76 43.51
CA ASP A 769 109.78 -6.80 42.97
C ASP A 769 110.84 -6.75 44.08
N ASN A 770 112.07 -7.16 43.77
CA ASN A 770 113.23 -7.05 44.66
C ASN A 770 114.21 -5.94 44.23
N GLY A 771 113.72 -4.94 43.49
CA GLY A 771 114.51 -3.85 42.95
C GLY A 771 114.92 -2.82 44.00
N THR A 772 115.30 -1.65 43.52
CA THR A 772 115.86 -0.54 44.33
C THR A 772 114.87 0.06 45.33
N GLY A 773 113.57 -0.21 45.21
CA GLY A 773 112.54 0.32 46.09
C GLY A 773 112.36 1.85 45.99
N ILE A 774 111.39 2.39 46.72
CA ILE A 774 111.00 3.79 46.68
C ILE A 774 111.15 4.38 48.09
N GLU A 775 111.99 5.42 48.23
CA GLU A 775 112.31 6.03 49.54
C GLU A 775 111.11 6.65 50.24
N ASN A 776 110.21 7.26 49.47
CA ASN A 776 109.04 7.96 50.02
C ASN A 776 107.81 7.60 49.18
N PRO A 777 107.14 6.48 49.51
CA PRO A 777 106.03 5.95 48.74
C PRO A 777 104.88 6.95 48.60
N GLU A 778 104.62 7.75 49.64
CA GLU A 778 103.59 8.77 49.60
C GLU A 778 103.91 9.89 48.60
N LYS A 779 105.19 10.28 48.49
CA LYS A 779 105.61 11.26 47.49
C LYS A 779 105.64 10.70 46.07
N ALA A 780 105.85 9.40 45.89
CA ALA A 780 105.79 8.76 44.57
C ALA A 780 104.36 8.71 43.99
N LEU A 781 103.35 8.95 44.83
CA LEU A 781 101.96 9.16 44.40
C LEU A 781 101.67 10.63 44.03
N ILE A 782 102.66 11.53 44.16
CA ILE A 782 102.57 12.93 43.75
C ILE A 782 102.92 13.02 42.25
N PRO A 783 102.04 13.62 41.42
CA PRO A 783 102.28 13.78 39.98
C PRO A 783 103.60 14.49 39.68
N PHE A 784 104.31 14.04 38.64
CA PHE A 784 105.58 14.60 38.13
C PHE A 784 106.77 14.54 39.09
N PHE A 785 106.56 13.98 40.28
CA PHE A 785 107.65 13.67 41.19
C PHE A 785 108.31 12.36 40.72
N THR A 786 109.54 12.48 40.22
CA THR A 786 110.40 11.35 39.91
C THR A 786 111.84 11.68 40.25
N THR A 787 112.57 10.68 40.69
CA THR A 787 114.03 10.75 40.91
C THR A 787 114.81 10.29 39.68
N LYS A 788 114.12 9.87 38.60
CA LYS A 788 114.70 9.32 37.37
C LYS A 788 114.73 10.39 36.26
N LYS A 789 115.88 10.55 35.58
CA LYS A 789 116.03 11.48 34.43
C LYS A 789 115.23 11.00 33.22
N HIS A 790 114.63 11.95 32.47
CA HIS A 790 113.82 11.72 31.26
C HIS A 790 112.52 10.91 31.46
N HIS A 791 112.00 10.88 32.69
CA HIS A 791 110.72 10.23 33.00
C HIS A 791 109.72 11.25 33.55
N SER A 792 108.44 11.02 33.28
CA SER A 792 107.38 12.02 33.52
C SER A 792 106.78 11.99 34.93
N GLY A 793 107.09 10.99 35.76
CA GLY A 793 106.61 10.91 37.15
C GLY A 793 105.09 10.73 37.33
N LEU A 794 104.40 10.15 36.34
CA LEU A 794 102.93 10.06 36.34
C LEU A 794 102.35 8.66 36.59
N GLY A 795 103.13 7.60 36.42
CA GLY A 795 102.63 6.21 36.32
C GLY A 795 101.85 5.69 37.53
N LEU A 796 102.39 5.83 38.75
CA LEU A 796 101.71 5.33 39.97
C LEU A 796 100.46 6.15 40.33
N CYS A 797 100.41 7.42 39.91
CA CYS A 797 99.21 8.24 40.05
C CYS A 797 98.05 7.71 39.19
N PHE A 798 98.33 7.21 37.98
CA PHE A 798 97.33 6.57 37.11
C PHE A 798 96.78 5.28 37.71
N VAL A 799 97.67 4.43 38.24
CA VAL A 799 97.30 3.15 38.86
C VAL A 799 96.29 3.36 40.00
N ARG A 800 96.58 4.32 40.90
CA ARG A 800 95.68 4.65 42.02
C ARG A 800 94.30 5.13 41.55
N HIS A 801 94.26 5.90 40.46
CA HIS A 801 93.03 6.45 39.93
C HIS A 801 92.13 5.36 39.29
N ILE A 802 92.71 4.46 38.49
CA ILE A 802 91.96 3.36 37.85
C ILE A 802 91.40 2.37 38.89
N ALA A 803 92.15 2.09 39.97
CA ALA A 803 91.69 1.23 41.06
C ALA A 803 90.46 1.83 41.78
N ALA A 804 90.46 3.16 42.02
CA ALA A 804 89.34 3.86 42.66
C ALA A 804 88.06 3.82 41.80
N LEU A 805 88.17 3.89 40.47
CA LEU A 805 87.03 3.80 39.54
C LEU A 805 86.31 2.44 39.59
N HIS A 806 87.01 1.37 39.96
CA HIS A 806 86.47 0.00 40.03
C HIS A 806 86.15 -0.46 41.45
N ASN A 807 86.17 0.45 42.43
CA ASN A 807 86.05 0.14 43.85
C ASN A 807 87.05 -0.93 44.33
N THR A 808 88.23 -0.99 43.70
CA THR A 808 89.33 -1.89 44.09
C THR A 808 90.22 -1.18 45.07
N LYS A 809 90.52 -1.82 46.20
CA LYS A 809 91.42 -1.25 47.21
C LYS A 809 92.86 -1.33 46.71
N PHE A 810 93.58 -0.20 46.71
CA PHE A 810 95.00 -0.09 46.32
C PHE A 810 95.87 0.23 47.53
N GLU A 811 96.93 -0.55 47.73
CA GLU A 811 97.93 -0.34 48.78
C GLU A 811 99.34 -0.49 48.19
N LEU A 812 100.25 0.42 48.57
CA LEU A 812 101.65 0.46 48.13
C LEU A 812 102.57 0.40 49.34
N GLU A 813 103.45 -0.58 49.36
CA GLU A 813 104.48 -0.78 50.38
C GLU A 813 105.85 -0.84 49.66
N SER A 814 106.79 0.04 50.03
CA SER A 814 108.13 0.02 49.43
C SER A 814 109.14 0.61 50.40
N ASP A 815 110.31 -0.03 50.49
CA ASP A 815 111.46 0.44 51.26
C ASP A 815 112.69 0.47 50.36
N LEU A 816 113.53 1.50 50.51
CA LEU A 816 114.73 1.66 49.69
C LEU A 816 115.66 0.45 49.86
N GLY A 817 116.04 -0.17 48.73
CA GLY A 817 116.90 -1.35 48.64
C GLY A 817 116.23 -2.69 48.91
N ARG A 818 114.91 -2.73 49.17
CA ARG A 818 114.16 -3.97 49.46
C ARG A 818 113.10 -4.32 48.41
N GLY A 819 112.89 -3.44 47.44
CA GLY A 819 111.90 -3.60 46.38
C GLY A 819 110.52 -3.06 46.74
N THR A 820 109.57 -3.22 45.83
CA THR A 820 108.21 -2.65 45.96
C THR A 820 107.15 -3.74 45.93
N LYS A 821 106.13 -3.58 46.78
CA LYS A 821 104.94 -4.42 46.82
C LYS A 821 103.68 -3.59 46.61
N VAL A 822 102.84 -4.04 45.69
CA VAL A 822 101.52 -3.45 45.42
C VAL A 822 100.45 -4.51 45.64
N LYS A 823 99.41 -4.15 46.40
CA LYS A 823 98.25 -5.01 46.67
C LYS A 823 96.98 -4.40 46.09
N LEU A 824 96.20 -5.24 45.42
CA LEU A 824 94.92 -4.90 44.80
C LEU A 824 93.84 -5.86 45.29
N SER A 825 92.80 -5.35 45.97
CA SER A 825 91.67 -6.16 46.45
C SER A 825 90.44 -5.97 45.57
N ILE A 826 90.14 -6.99 44.74
CA ILE A 826 89.06 -6.98 43.74
C ILE A 826 87.85 -7.72 44.32
N ILE A 827 86.69 -7.08 44.38
CA ILE A 827 85.48 -7.65 45.02
C ILE A 827 84.87 -8.77 44.15
N LEU A 828 84.52 -9.90 44.76
CA LEU A 828 83.81 -11.02 44.12
C LEU A 828 82.30 -10.87 44.37
N ASN A 829 81.50 -10.84 43.32
CA ASN A 829 80.04 -10.80 43.40
C ASN A 829 79.42 -12.15 43.05
#